data_AF-A0ABD0NGT3-F1
#
_entry.id   AF-A0ABD0NGT3-F1
#
_cell.length_a   1.000
_cell.length_b   1.000
_cell.length_c   1.000
_cell.angle_alpha   90.00
_cell.angle_beta   90.00
_cell.angle_gamma   90.00
#
_symmetry.space_group_name_H-M   'P 1'
#
loop_
_entity.id
_entity.type
_entity.pdbx_description
1 polymer ?
#
loop_
_entity_poly.entity_id
_entity_poly.type
_entity_poly.pdbx_seq_one_letter_code
_entity_poly.pdbx_strand_id
1 'polypeptide(L)'
;DGSGFCCGVKQMDAREINCGRYILPIKVVSECGCQTCVEPKVLVRGRVVAADNYEPLRFGHIYIGKERIGTTGYQGGFTIQVSPDTQRLVVNFVDPSEKFIDTIKVFIFDKRGGAVYHDVKVMRKQEPIDINAAESNTIYLGEIKDEDPIGQLVIPPNSFHKNTGEVYEGTVKASVTFLDPRNITMAAAAPGDLNFVDNEGDMLPLRTYGMFSVDFRDEANQEVLGAGEVQVLLDTEHVKMQEHIPTMKLWSLNPDTGIWEEESNFQPKQTTIAGSGRNKREERTFLIGNMEIRERRLFNLDVPENRRCYVKVRAYMSDKFLPNEQLEGVVINLINLEPKPGYSSNPRAWGRFDSVITGPNGACLPAFCDAQRPDAYTAYVTAIMGGEELEAAPSMPKMNPNIIGVSQPYLGKLDYQRSDHEDPALKKTAFRINLAKPNPNNFDETNGPIYPYQSLIGCENAPVDANHFRFFRVEKDKYEYNVVPFEESDLTSWTGDYLSWWPNPQEFRACYIKVKIHGATEIMVRSRNFGGTHPQTRGQLYGIRDIRSTRDLHHPNTSAACLEFKCSGMLFDQGIVDRSLISIIPQGNCRRVGINGLLQEYLIKHPPVSQNNETHAFNMLAPVDPLGHNYGIYTVTDQNPRVAKEIAIGRCFDGTSDGFSREMKSDSGVALTDCKSEEGQPKWWPTPLANRAGARTAEPRTLTEGDLPQGQNQGSRSFF
;
A
#
# COMPACT_ATOMS: atom_id res chain seq x y z
N ASP A 1 -27.40 -23.29 -22.15
CA ASP A 1 -25.99 -23.54 -21.78
C ASP A 1 -25.17 -22.27 -21.98
N GLY A 2 -25.16 -21.38 -20.98
CA GLY A 2 -24.56 -20.05 -21.06
C GLY A 2 -23.12 -20.00 -20.57
N SER A 3 -22.28 -20.96 -20.94
CA SER A 3 -20.84 -20.87 -20.63
C SER A 3 -20.18 -19.92 -21.63
N GLY A 4 -19.66 -18.80 -21.13
CA GLY A 4 -18.87 -17.88 -21.94
C GLY A 4 -17.57 -18.57 -22.39
N PHE A 5 -17.20 -18.39 -23.66
CA PHE A 5 -15.91 -18.81 -24.18
C PHE A 5 -14.95 -17.62 -24.19
N CYS A 6 -13.75 -17.82 -23.64
CA CYS A 6 -12.66 -16.86 -23.59
C CYS A 6 -11.50 -17.33 -24.48
N CYS A 7 -10.70 -16.40 -24.99
CA CYS A 7 -9.42 -16.74 -25.63
C CYS A 7 -8.44 -17.24 -24.56
N GLY A 8 -7.90 -18.43 -24.74
CA GLY A 8 -6.94 -19.06 -23.84
C GLY A 8 -5.87 -19.85 -24.59
N VAL A 9 -4.91 -20.40 -23.85
CA VAL A 9 -3.80 -21.17 -24.43
C VAL A 9 -4.27 -22.57 -24.78
N LYS A 10 -4.26 -22.91 -26.08
CA LYS A 10 -4.66 -24.22 -26.58
C LYS A 10 -3.50 -25.21 -26.62
N GLN A 11 -2.29 -24.74 -26.94
CA GLN A 11 -1.09 -25.57 -27.02
C GLN A 11 0.14 -24.83 -26.51
N MET A 12 1.04 -25.58 -25.85
CA MET A 12 2.35 -25.11 -25.42
C MET A 12 3.46 -26.07 -25.86
N ASP A 13 4.60 -25.49 -26.23
CA ASP A 13 5.81 -26.22 -26.59
C ASP A 13 6.86 -26.09 -25.49
N ALA A 14 7.58 -27.18 -25.22
CA ALA A 14 8.73 -27.14 -24.32
C ALA A 14 9.96 -26.55 -25.05
N ARG A 15 10.63 -25.61 -24.41
CA ARG A 15 11.90 -25.02 -24.86
C ARG A 15 12.92 -25.02 -23.73
N GLU A 16 14.18 -24.90 -24.09
CA GLU A 16 15.27 -24.81 -23.12
C GLU A 16 15.98 -23.47 -23.25
N ILE A 17 16.21 -22.80 -22.12
CA ILE A 17 17.00 -21.58 -22.03
C ILE A 17 18.37 -21.95 -21.49
N ASN A 18 19.41 -21.69 -22.27
CA ASN A 18 20.79 -21.89 -21.84
C ASN A 18 21.27 -20.65 -21.09
N CYS A 19 21.43 -20.76 -19.76
CA CYS A 19 21.93 -19.70 -18.88
C CYS A 19 23.47 -19.77 -18.71
N GLY A 20 24.17 -20.48 -19.58
CA GLY A 20 25.61 -20.69 -19.57
C GLY A 20 26.04 -21.80 -18.60
N ARG A 21 25.75 -21.64 -17.30
CA ARG A 21 26.13 -22.63 -16.25
C ARG A 21 25.07 -23.71 -16.01
N TYR A 22 23.85 -23.48 -16.45
CA TYR A 22 22.73 -24.39 -16.28
C TYR A 22 21.69 -24.16 -17.39
N ILE A 23 20.79 -25.13 -17.55
CA ILE A 23 19.71 -25.10 -18.53
C ILE A 23 18.38 -25.02 -17.77
N LEU A 24 17.49 -24.14 -18.22
CA LEU A 24 16.15 -23.97 -17.67
C LEU A 24 15.08 -24.40 -18.69
N PRO A 25 14.25 -25.41 -18.38
CA PRO A 25 13.15 -25.82 -19.25
C PRO A 25 11.93 -24.91 -19.08
N ILE A 26 11.44 -24.28 -20.14
CA ILE A 26 10.26 -23.39 -20.12
C ILE A 26 9.19 -23.88 -21.10
N LYS A 27 7.92 -23.71 -20.75
CA LYS A 27 6.78 -23.88 -21.66
C LYS A 27 6.43 -22.55 -22.30
N VAL A 28 6.27 -22.54 -23.62
CA VAL A 28 5.95 -21.34 -24.39
C VAL A 28 4.67 -21.58 -25.17
N VAL A 29 3.76 -20.60 -25.18
CA VAL A 29 2.51 -20.67 -25.93
C VAL A 29 2.81 -20.80 -27.43
N SER A 30 2.25 -21.84 -28.05
CA SER A 30 2.39 -22.11 -29.50
C SER A 30 1.08 -21.94 -30.26
N GLU A 31 -0.07 -22.14 -29.61
CA GLU A 31 -1.40 -21.91 -30.19
C GLU A 31 -2.38 -21.37 -29.13
N CYS A 32 -3.19 -20.38 -29.50
CA CYS A 32 -4.32 -19.88 -28.70
C CYS A 32 -5.65 -20.36 -29.29
N GLY A 33 -6.67 -20.56 -28.46
CA GLY A 33 -8.00 -21.00 -28.89
C GLY A 33 -9.10 -20.63 -27.90
N CYS A 34 -10.35 -21.02 -28.21
CA CYS A 34 -11.48 -20.77 -27.33
C CYS A 34 -11.53 -21.80 -26.19
N GLN A 35 -11.66 -21.34 -24.96
CA GLN A 35 -11.77 -22.15 -23.74
C GLN A 35 -12.91 -21.64 -22.87
N THR A 36 -13.36 -22.45 -21.91
CA THR A 36 -14.32 -22.01 -20.90
C THR A 36 -13.72 -20.88 -20.08
N CYS A 37 -14.42 -19.75 -19.96
CA CYS A 37 -13.95 -18.64 -19.15
C CYS A 37 -13.77 -19.06 -17.69
N VAL A 38 -12.59 -18.80 -17.13
CA VAL A 38 -12.42 -18.78 -15.67
C VAL A 38 -13.05 -17.49 -15.19
N GLU A 39 -14.02 -17.56 -14.29
CA GLU A 39 -14.58 -16.37 -13.62
C GLU A 39 -13.72 -16.08 -12.38
N PRO A 40 -12.79 -15.10 -12.42
CA PRO A 40 -11.99 -14.77 -11.26
C PRO A 40 -12.89 -14.10 -10.21
N LYS A 41 -12.79 -14.55 -8.96
CA LYS A 41 -13.40 -13.83 -7.85
C LYS A 41 -12.55 -12.63 -7.51
N VAL A 42 -13.16 -11.45 -7.53
CA VAL A 42 -12.55 -10.23 -7.03
C VAL A 42 -12.65 -10.24 -5.51
N LEU A 43 -11.52 -10.19 -4.82
CA LEU A 43 -11.46 -10.23 -3.36
C LEU A 43 -10.89 -8.91 -2.83
N VAL A 44 -11.63 -8.26 -1.96
CA VAL A 44 -11.15 -7.12 -1.16
C VAL A 44 -10.91 -7.62 0.25
N ARG A 45 -9.68 -7.51 0.74
CA ARG A 45 -9.34 -7.94 2.09
C ARG A 45 -8.53 -6.88 2.79
N GLY A 46 -8.41 -7.03 4.09
CA GLY A 46 -7.65 -6.08 4.86
C GLY A 46 -7.74 -6.33 6.34
N ARG A 47 -7.36 -5.31 7.09
CA ARG A 47 -7.59 -5.22 8.52
C ARG A 47 -8.23 -3.87 8.85
N VAL A 48 -9.04 -3.85 9.89
CA VAL A 48 -9.62 -2.64 10.46
C VAL A 48 -8.99 -2.40 11.82
N VAL A 49 -8.31 -1.27 11.97
CA VAL A 49 -7.59 -0.90 13.19
C VAL A 49 -7.79 0.57 13.54
N ALA A 50 -7.67 0.90 14.81
CA ALA A 50 -7.74 2.25 15.31
C ALA A 50 -6.59 3.11 14.74
N ALA A 51 -6.90 4.37 14.40
CA ALA A 51 -5.92 5.30 13.84
C ALA A 51 -4.83 5.73 14.83
N ASP A 52 -5.12 5.71 16.13
CA ASP A 52 -4.26 6.19 17.21
C ASP A 52 -3.19 5.17 17.62
N ASN A 53 -3.60 3.94 17.90
CA ASN A 53 -2.76 2.91 18.52
C ASN A 53 -2.79 1.55 17.81
N TYR A 54 -3.42 1.48 16.64
CA TYR A 54 -3.56 0.26 15.84
C TYR A 54 -4.31 -0.88 16.55
N GLU A 55 -5.11 -0.57 17.58
CA GLU A 55 -6.01 -1.55 18.20
C GLU A 55 -6.99 -2.10 17.15
N PRO A 56 -7.11 -3.43 17.00
CA PRO A 56 -8.03 -3.98 16.01
C PRO A 56 -9.50 -3.75 16.37
N LEU A 57 -10.33 -3.44 15.37
CA LEU A 57 -11.78 -3.52 15.51
C LEU A 57 -12.16 -5.01 15.54
N ARG A 58 -12.40 -5.55 16.73
CA ARG A 58 -12.70 -6.98 16.92
C ARG A 58 -14.19 -7.23 16.77
N PHE A 59 -14.55 -8.21 15.95
CA PHE A 59 -15.95 -8.62 15.75
C PHE A 59 -16.88 -7.48 15.29
N GLY A 60 -16.31 -6.45 14.65
CA GLY A 60 -17.05 -5.36 14.05
C GLY A 60 -17.94 -5.87 12.92
N HIS A 61 -19.15 -5.32 12.80
CA HIS A 61 -20.09 -5.70 11.76
C HIS A 61 -19.71 -5.04 10.43
N ILE A 62 -19.78 -5.81 9.34
CA ILE A 62 -19.45 -5.33 7.99
C ILE A 62 -20.73 -5.31 7.16
N TYR A 63 -21.08 -4.14 6.65
CA TYR A 63 -22.26 -3.93 5.82
C TYR A 63 -21.90 -3.46 4.41
N ILE A 64 -22.66 -3.94 3.42
CA ILE A 64 -22.74 -3.36 2.07
C ILE A 64 -24.18 -2.92 1.86
N GLY A 65 -24.40 -1.61 1.71
CA GLY A 65 -25.73 -1.02 1.85
C GLY A 65 -26.34 -1.41 3.20
N LYS A 66 -27.53 -2.03 3.17
CA LYS A 66 -28.24 -2.49 4.37
C LYS A 66 -27.96 -3.96 4.74
N GLU A 67 -27.24 -4.69 3.90
CA GLU A 67 -26.98 -6.11 4.10
C GLU A 67 -25.72 -6.32 4.94
N ARG A 68 -25.84 -7.10 6.02
CA ARG A 68 -24.69 -7.53 6.82
C ARG A 68 -24.02 -8.72 6.14
N ILE A 69 -22.84 -8.49 5.57
CA ILE A 69 -22.08 -9.51 4.83
C ILE A 69 -21.12 -10.31 5.73
N GLY A 70 -20.80 -9.82 6.92
CA GLY A 70 -19.90 -10.53 7.82
C GLY A 70 -19.48 -9.75 9.05
N THR A 71 -18.38 -10.21 9.66
CA THR A 71 -17.73 -9.59 10.81
C THR A 71 -16.23 -9.63 10.69
N THR A 72 -15.54 -8.64 11.26
CA THR A 72 -14.08 -8.68 11.37
C THR A 72 -13.63 -9.76 12.35
N GLY A 73 -12.43 -10.30 12.14
CA GLY A 73 -11.81 -11.28 13.04
C GLY A 73 -11.22 -10.65 14.31
N TYR A 74 -10.59 -11.47 15.15
CA TYR A 74 -9.95 -11.03 16.41
C TYR A 74 -8.80 -10.01 16.21
N GLN A 75 -8.12 -10.08 15.07
CA GLN A 75 -7.08 -9.13 14.66
C GLN A 75 -7.63 -8.04 13.71
N GLY A 76 -8.95 -7.86 13.64
CA GLY A 76 -9.60 -6.89 12.77
C GLY A 76 -9.59 -7.26 11.28
N GLY A 77 -9.13 -8.46 10.94
CA GLY A 77 -9.06 -8.94 9.56
C GLY A 77 -10.43 -9.12 8.92
N PHE A 78 -10.56 -8.83 7.62
CA PHE A 78 -11.77 -9.05 6.84
C PHE A 78 -11.45 -9.49 5.40
N THR A 79 -12.40 -10.18 4.78
CA THR A 79 -12.38 -10.55 3.36
C THR A 79 -13.79 -10.39 2.81
N ILE A 80 -13.92 -9.72 1.67
CA ILE A 80 -15.17 -9.41 0.97
C ILE A 80 -15.01 -9.92 -0.45
N GLN A 81 -15.94 -10.76 -0.90
CA GLN A 81 -16.06 -11.13 -2.30
C GLN A 81 -16.90 -10.07 -3.01
N VAL A 82 -16.33 -9.46 -4.05
CA VAL A 82 -16.96 -8.38 -4.80
C VAL A 82 -17.66 -8.96 -6.02
N SER A 83 -18.87 -8.49 -6.29
CA SER A 83 -19.61 -8.87 -7.51
C SER A 83 -18.92 -8.26 -8.74
N PRO A 84 -18.81 -8.98 -9.87
CA PRO A 84 -18.21 -8.45 -11.11
C PRO A 84 -18.84 -7.12 -11.59
N ASP A 85 -20.12 -6.92 -11.31
CA ASP A 85 -20.87 -5.72 -11.73
C ASP A 85 -20.64 -4.50 -10.82
N THR A 86 -19.97 -4.68 -9.68
CA THR A 86 -19.70 -3.59 -8.74
C THR A 86 -18.74 -2.57 -9.37
N GLN A 87 -19.20 -1.33 -9.52
CA GLN A 87 -18.35 -0.21 -9.98
C GLN A 87 -17.68 0.51 -8.80
N ARG A 88 -18.39 0.60 -7.67
CA ARG A 88 -17.97 1.32 -6.46
C ARG A 88 -18.33 0.46 -5.25
N LEU A 89 -17.32 0.02 -4.50
CA LEU A 89 -17.52 -0.81 -3.32
C LEU A 89 -17.54 0.06 -2.06
N VAL A 90 -18.74 0.30 -1.53
CA VAL A 90 -18.97 1.06 -0.30
C VAL A 90 -19.21 0.06 0.83
N VAL A 91 -18.41 0.16 1.89
CA VAL A 91 -18.47 -0.75 3.03
C VAL A 91 -18.57 0.07 4.31
N ASN A 92 -19.55 -0.27 5.15
CA ASN A 92 -19.69 0.33 6.47
C ASN A 92 -19.21 -0.65 7.55
N PHE A 93 -18.21 -0.22 8.33
CA PHE A 93 -17.70 -0.93 9.48
C PHE A 93 -18.32 -0.35 10.75
N VAL A 94 -19.14 -1.15 11.43
CA VAL A 94 -19.88 -0.75 12.64
C VAL A 94 -19.28 -1.45 13.85
N ASP A 95 -19.05 -0.70 14.93
CA ASP A 95 -18.53 -1.24 16.18
C ASP A 95 -19.67 -1.51 17.19
N PRO A 96 -20.02 -2.79 17.46
CA PRO A 96 -21.07 -3.12 18.43
C PRO A 96 -20.73 -2.69 19.87
N SER A 97 -19.44 -2.47 20.18
CA SER A 97 -18.99 -1.98 21.48
C SER A 97 -19.00 -0.45 21.59
N GLU A 98 -19.36 0.25 20.50
CA GLU A 98 -19.45 1.70 20.41
C GLU A 98 -18.17 2.46 20.79
N LYS A 99 -17.01 1.80 20.72
CA LYS A 99 -15.71 2.38 21.03
C LYS A 99 -15.18 3.21 19.87
N PHE A 100 -15.46 2.79 18.65
CA PHE A 100 -15.06 3.43 17.41
C PHE A 100 -16.25 4.07 16.70
N ILE A 101 -15.98 5.12 15.91
CA ILE A 101 -16.98 5.70 15.01
C ILE A 101 -17.27 4.71 13.90
N ASP A 102 -18.55 4.54 13.58
CA ASP A 102 -18.98 3.80 12.39
C ASP A 102 -18.33 4.41 11.14
N THR A 103 -17.55 3.60 10.43
CA THR A 103 -16.66 4.09 9.39
C THR A 103 -17.08 3.54 8.03
N ILE A 104 -17.49 4.43 7.14
CA ILE A 104 -17.80 4.14 5.75
C ILE A 104 -16.50 4.27 4.93
N LYS A 105 -16.13 3.23 4.19
CA LYS A 105 -14.98 3.23 3.28
C LYS A 105 -15.38 2.85 1.88
N VAL A 106 -14.76 3.54 0.92
CA VAL A 106 -14.85 3.25 -0.50
C VAL A 106 -13.58 2.53 -0.90
N PHE A 107 -13.71 1.28 -1.32
CA PHE A 107 -12.55 0.45 -1.69
C PHE A 107 -12.28 0.50 -3.19
N ILE A 108 -10.98 0.59 -3.51
CA ILE A 108 -10.45 0.30 -4.84
C ILE A 108 -10.10 -1.19 -4.95
N PHE A 109 -10.37 -1.77 -6.12
CA PHE A 109 -10.10 -3.18 -6.42
C PHE A 109 -9.83 -3.37 -7.92
N ASP A 110 -9.08 -4.41 -8.29
CA ASP A 110 -8.84 -4.76 -9.69
C ASP A 110 -9.94 -5.69 -10.20
N LYS A 111 -10.62 -5.27 -11.27
CA LYS A 111 -11.70 -6.05 -11.92
C LYS A 111 -11.17 -7.26 -12.68
N ARG A 112 -9.89 -7.27 -13.06
CA ARG A 112 -9.22 -8.42 -13.71
C ARG A 112 -9.01 -9.60 -12.74
N GLY A 113 -9.31 -9.40 -11.46
CA GLY A 113 -9.02 -10.34 -10.39
C GLY A 113 -7.79 -9.92 -9.60
N GLY A 114 -7.50 -10.65 -8.53
CA GLY A 114 -6.46 -10.25 -7.57
C GLY A 114 -7.05 -9.84 -6.24
N ALA A 115 -6.28 -10.04 -5.16
CA ALA A 115 -6.65 -9.56 -3.85
C ALA A 115 -5.87 -8.30 -3.52
N VAL A 116 -6.59 -7.19 -3.31
CA VAL A 116 -6.01 -5.94 -2.84
C VAL A 116 -6.11 -5.91 -1.32
N TYR A 117 -4.97 -5.69 -0.67
CA TYR A 117 -4.91 -5.57 0.78
C TYR A 117 -5.10 -4.12 1.20
N HIS A 118 -6.04 -3.86 2.11
CA HIS A 118 -6.32 -2.55 2.66
C HIS A 118 -6.08 -2.49 4.18
N ASP A 119 -5.41 -1.45 4.66
CA ASP A 119 -5.25 -1.17 6.10
C ASP A 119 -6.23 -0.05 6.48
N VAL A 120 -7.45 -0.41 6.86
CA VAL A 120 -8.52 0.53 7.17
C VAL A 120 -8.29 1.14 8.55
N LYS A 121 -8.23 2.46 8.61
CA LYS A 121 -8.17 3.21 9.86
C LYS A 121 -9.57 3.65 10.28
N VAL A 122 -9.91 3.42 11.54
CA VAL A 122 -11.13 3.90 12.19
C VAL A 122 -10.78 4.83 13.34
N MET A 123 -11.65 5.78 13.63
CA MET A 123 -11.46 6.73 14.73
C MET A 123 -12.14 6.24 16.00
N ARG A 124 -11.52 6.55 17.14
CA ARG A 124 -12.13 6.34 18.45
C ARG A 124 -13.19 7.41 18.68
N LYS A 125 -14.33 7.04 19.24
CA LYS A 125 -15.33 8.03 19.65
C LYS A 125 -14.76 8.90 20.77
N GLN A 126 -15.11 10.17 20.76
CA GLN A 126 -14.83 11.08 21.86
C GLN A 126 -15.66 10.69 23.09
N GLU A 127 -15.06 10.81 24.28
CA GLU A 127 -15.79 10.58 25.52
C GLU A 127 -17.02 11.51 25.61
N PRO A 128 -18.22 10.98 25.89
CA PRO A 128 -19.42 11.80 25.97
C PRO A 128 -19.36 12.82 27.12
N ILE A 129 -19.80 14.04 26.83
CA ILE A 129 -20.05 15.08 27.84
C ILE A 129 -21.53 15.20 28.16
N ASP A 130 -21.85 15.57 29.39
CA ASP A 130 -23.23 15.84 29.81
C ASP A 130 -23.63 17.26 29.44
N ILE A 131 -24.71 17.40 28.66
CA ILE A 131 -25.28 18.69 28.28
C ILE A 131 -26.78 18.73 28.60
N ASN A 132 -27.28 19.91 28.96
CA ASN A 132 -28.69 20.12 29.29
C ASN A 132 -29.48 20.50 28.04
N ALA A 133 -30.47 19.69 27.64
CA ALA A 133 -31.27 19.96 26.44
C ALA A 133 -32.09 21.26 26.51
N ALA A 134 -32.42 21.75 27.71
CA ALA A 134 -33.15 23.01 27.91
C ALA A 134 -32.28 24.27 27.79
N GLU A 135 -30.96 24.12 27.65
CA GLU A 135 -29.99 25.21 27.58
C GLU A 135 -29.31 25.28 26.21
N SER A 136 -28.72 26.43 25.88
CA SER A 136 -27.86 26.53 24.71
C SER A 136 -26.51 25.91 25.02
N ASN A 137 -26.09 24.95 24.21
CA ASN A 137 -24.82 24.24 24.39
C ASN A 137 -23.85 24.57 23.26
N THR A 138 -22.55 24.63 23.57
CA THR A 138 -21.50 24.86 22.58
C THR A 138 -20.45 23.76 22.68
N ILE A 139 -20.14 23.11 21.55
CA ILE A 139 -19.11 22.07 21.44
C ILE A 139 -18.06 22.54 20.44
N TYR A 140 -16.80 22.57 20.82
CA TYR A 140 -15.70 23.02 19.94
C TYR A 140 -15.23 21.90 19.02
N LEU A 141 -14.91 22.24 17.77
CA LEU A 141 -14.39 21.33 16.75
C LEU A 141 -12.89 21.55 16.58
N GLY A 142 -12.08 20.61 17.07
CA GLY A 142 -10.62 20.68 17.06
C GLY A 142 -10.05 20.68 18.48
N GLU A 143 -9.24 19.66 18.78
CA GLU A 143 -8.69 19.42 20.12
C GLU A 143 -7.16 19.38 20.12
N ILE A 144 -6.52 19.81 19.02
CA ILE A 144 -5.07 19.89 18.95
C ILE A 144 -4.58 20.88 20.01
N LYS A 145 -3.79 20.37 20.95
CA LYS A 145 -3.24 21.16 22.04
C LYS A 145 -2.45 22.35 21.48
N ASP A 146 -2.64 23.51 22.09
CA ASP A 146 -1.98 24.78 21.73
C ASP A 146 -2.40 25.36 20.36
N GLU A 147 -3.44 24.83 19.73
CA GLU A 147 -4.08 25.43 18.56
C GLU A 147 -5.55 25.79 18.82
N ASP A 148 -6.02 26.85 18.18
CA ASP A 148 -7.44 27.22 18.25
C ASP A 148 -8.33 26.15 17.57
N PRO A 149 -9.56 25.95 18.07
CA PRO A 149 -10.56 25.14 17.38
C PRO A 149 -10.85 25.68 15.98
N ILE A 150 -11.04 24.78 15.02
CA ILE A 150 -11.42 25.15 13.65
C ILE A 150 -12.84 25.75 13.62
N GLY A 151 -13.72 25.25 14.48
CA GLY A 151 -15.08 25.74 14.57
C GLY A 151 -15.78 25.33 15.86
N GLN A 152 -17.09 25.53 15.88
CA GLN A 152 -17.95 25.14 17.01
C GLN A 152 -19.35 24.78 16.53
N LEU A 153 -19.98 23.84 17.23
CA LEU A 153 -21.39 23.51 17.13
C LEU A 153 -22.13 24.23 18.24
N VAL A 154 -23.12 25.04 17.88
CA VAL A 154 -24.04 25.70 18.82
C VAL A 154 -25.39 25.02 18.69
N ILE A 155 -25.81 24.37 19.76
CA ILE A 155 -27.09 23.66 19.86
C ILE A 155 -28.04 24.54 20.67
N PRO A 156 -29.12 25.07 20.06
CA PRO A 156 -30.10 25.88 20.76
C PRO A 156 -30.85 25.08 21.84
N PRO A 157 -31.47 25.74 22.83
CA PRO A 157 -32.33 25.07 23.81
C PRO A 157 -33.54 24.41 23.12
N ASN A 158 -34.00 23.28 23.66
CA ASN A 158 -35.15 22.50 23.17
C ASN A 158 -34.99 21.96 21.74
N SER A 159 -33.76 21.75 21.30
CA SER A 159 -33.45 21.25 19.95
C SER A 159 -33.50 19.72 19.84
N PHE A 160 -33.26 19.01 20.94
CA PHE A 160 -33.16 17.56 20.94
C PHE A 160 -34.54 16.92 20.81
N HIS A 161 -34.61 15.84 20.04
CA HIS A 161 -35.84 15.09 19.84
C HIS A 161 -35.57 13.60 19.71
N LYS A 162 -36.57 12.80 20.11
CA LYS A 162 -36.56 11.35 19.92
C LYS A 162 -36.87 11.00 18.47
N ASN A 163 -36.67 9.74 18.09
CA ASN A 163 -37.05 9.25 16.76
C ASN A 163 -38.56 9.37 16.47
N THR A 164 -39.39 9.51 17.50
CA THR A 164 -40.83 9.79 17.38
C THR A 164 -41.13 11.26 17.00
N GLY A 165 -40.14 12.15 17.08
CA GLY A 165 -40.28 13.59 16.89
C GLY A 165 -40.61 14.36 18.19
N GLU A 166 -40.79 13.68 19.32
CA GLU A 166 -41.02 14.33 20.61
C GLU A 166 -39.77 15.06 21.10
N VAL A 167 -39.94 16.30 21.56
CA VAL A 167 -38.84 17.10 22.14
C VAL A 167 -38.35 16.43 23.42
N TYR A 168 -37.03 16.38 23.57
CA TYR A 168 -36.35 15.85 24.74
C TYR A 168 -35.75 16.99 25.55
N GLU A 169 -36.11 17.08 26.84
CA GLU A 169 -35.69 18.15 27.76
C GLU A 169 -34.72 17.66 28.86
N GLY A 170 -34.28 16.40 28.80
CA GLY A 170 -33.41 15.79 29.80
C GLY A 170 -31.91 16.03 29.57
N THR A 171 -31.08 15.33 30.35
CA THR A 171 -29.62 15.32 30.14
C THR A 171 -29.28 14.49 28.91
N VAL A 172 -28.44 15.05 28.03
CA VAL A 172 -27.94 14.39 26.83
C VAL A 172 -26.47 14.03 27.04
N LYS A 173 -26.12 12.77 26.77
CA LYS A 173 -24.73 12.32 26.58
C LYS A 173 -24.31 12.67 25.16
N ALA A 174 -23.55 13.74 25.00
CA ALA A 174 -23.11 14.23 23.70
C ALA A 174 -21.66 13.85 23.42
N SER A 175 -21.44 13.06 22.37
CA SER A 175 -20.12 12.75 21.82
C SER A 175 -20.01 13.36 20.42
N VAL A 176 -19.04 14.25 20.24
CA VAL A 176 -18.70 14.81 18.94
C VAL A 176 -17.25 14.51 18.68
N THR A 177 -16.98 13.73 17.63
CA THR A 177 -15.61 13.38 17.26
C THR A 177 -15.23 14.12 15.98
N PHE A 178 -14.19 14.94 16.06
CA PHE A 178 -13.73 15.75 14.93
C PHE A 178 -12.46 15.16 14.32
N LEU A 179 -12.49 14.98 13.00
CA LEU A 179 -11.37 14.64 12.16
C LEU A 179 -10.67 15.93 11.74
N ASP A 180 -9.67 16.33 12.53
CA ASP A 180 -8.93 17.56 12.31
C ASP A 180 -7.91 17.40 11.18
N PRO A 181 -8.07 18.09 10.03
CA PRO A 181 -7.17 17.89 8.91
C PRO A 181 -5.75 18.36 9.17
N ARG A 182 -5.52 19.19 10.20
CA ARG A 182 -4.17 19.60 10.62
C ARG A 182 -3.31 18.40 11.06
N ASN A 183 -3.95 17.30 11.48
CA ASN A 183 -3.30 16.04 11.71
C ASN A 183 -3.33 15.13 10.47
N ILE A 184 -2.22 15.11 9.73
CA ILE A 184 -2.08 14.37 8.44
C ILE A 184 -2.25 12.87 8.61
N THR A 185 -1.89 12.32 9.77
CA THR A 185 -2.01 10.87 10.00
C THR A 185 -3.47 10.40 10.04
N MET A 186 -4.41 11.32 10.30
CA MET A 186 -5.84 11.03 10.33
C MET A 186 -6.47 10.95 8.92
N ALA A 187 -5.77 11.35 7.85
CA ALA A 187 -6.30 11.28 6.49
C ALA A 187 -6.76 9.86 6.11
N ALA A 188 -6.01 8.84 6.53
CA ALA A 188 -6.36 7.44 6.28
C ALA A 188 -7.65 6.99 7.01
N ALA A 189 -8.07 7.70 8.05
CA ALA A 189 -9.27 7.42 8.84
C ALA A 189 -10.53 8.16 8.33
N ALA A 190 -10.38 9.02 7.33
CA ALA A 190 -11.48 9.78 6.76
C ALA A 190 -12.57 8.88 6.16
N PRO A 191 -13.84 9.00 6.58
CA PRO A 191 -14.95 8.31 5.92
C PRO A 191 -15.19 8.78 4.47
N GLY A 192 -15.69 7.87 3.65
CA GLY A 192 -15.92 8.10 2.22
C GLY A 192 -14.62 8.23 1.42
N ASP A 193 -14.69 8.96 0.32
CA ASP A 193 -13.56 9.31 -0.58
C ASP A 193 -13.58 10.80 -0.99
N LEU A 194 -14.26 11.64 -0.20
CA LEU A 194 -14.39 13.09 -0.41
C LEU A 194 -14.89 13.45 -1.81
N ASN A 195 -15.84 12.70 -2.38
CA ASN A 195 -16.48 13.03 -3.64
C ASN A 195 -17.95 13.42 -3.44
N PHE A 196 -18.44 14.33 -4.28
CA PHE A 196 -19.85 14.70 -4.40
C PHE A 196 -20.32 14.54 -5.86
N VAL A 197 -21.63 14.59 -6.09
CA VAL A 197 -22.21 14.61 -7.44
C VAL A 197 -22.82 15.98 -7.67
N ASP A 198 -22.47 16.64 -8.76
CA ASP A 198 -23.01 17.95 -9.13
C ASP A 198 -24.39 17.85 -9.82
N ASN A 199 -24.90 18.98 -10.28
CA ASN A 199 -26.23 19.06 -10.91
C ASN A 199 -26.25 18.39 -12.30
N GLU A 200 -25.09 18.26 -12.92
CA GLU A 200 -24.87 17.62 -14.21
C GLU A 200 -24.73 16.09 -14.08
N GLY A 201 -24.58 15.59 -12.85
CA GLY A 201 -24.40 14.17 -12.55
C GLY A 201 -22.94 13.72 -12.56
N ASP A 202 -22.00 14.67 -12.66
CA ASP A 202 -20.56 14.39 -12.65
C ASP A 202 -20.06 14.21 -11.22
N MET A 203 -19.21 13.21 -11.02
CA MET A 203 -18.54 12.98 -9.73
C MET A 203 -17.34 13.92 -9.61
N LEU A 204 -17.39 14.82 -8.63
CA LEU A 204 -16.39 15.87 -8.42
C LEU A 204 -15.75 15.77 -7.03
N PRO A 205 -14.47 16.17 -6.90
CA PRO A 205 -13.76 16.10 -5.64
C PRO A 205 -14.10 17.28 -4.72
N LEU A 206 -14.21 16.98 -3.43
CA LEU A 206 -14.19 17.94 -2.35
C LEU A 206 -12.78 18.13 -1.81
N ARG A 207 -12.54 19.35 -1.31
CA ARG A 207 -11.43 19.67 -0.43
C ARG A 207 -11.96 19.88 0.98
N THR A 208 -11.35 19.21 1.95
CA THR A 208 -11.79 19.25 3.34
C THR A 208 -11.11 20.28 4.23
N TYR A 209 -11.92 20.89 5.10
CA TYR A 209 -11.51 21.67 6.27
C TYR A 209 -11.83 20.98 7.60
N GLY A 210 -12.44 19.80 7.55
CA GLY A 210 -12.66 18.95 8.72
C GLY A 210 -14.00 18.26 8.70
N MET A 211 -14.01 17.06 9.27
CA MET A 211 -15.16 16.17 9.27
C MET A 211 -15.54 15.90 10.73
N PHE A 212 -16.81 15.73 11.05
CA PHE A 212 -17.22 15.35 12.40
C PHE A 212 -18.32 14.31 12.41
N SER A 213 -18.26 13.44 13.41
CA SER A 213 -19.34 12.54 13.78
C SER A 213 -20.05 13.08 15.01
N VAL A 214 -21.37 12.99 15.03
CA VAL A 214 -22.22 13.33 16.18
C VAL A 214 -22.95 12.09 16.71
N ASP A 215 -22.88 11.84 18.02
CA ASP A 215 -23.61 10.79 18.72
C ASP A 215 -24.24 11.41 19.97
N PHE A 216 -25.56 11.56 19.95
CA PHE A 216 -26.34 12.18 21.04
C PHE A 216 -27.27 11.14 21.60
N ARG A 217 -27.19 10.91 22.92
CA ARG A 217 -27.99 9.87 23.59
C ARG A 217 -28.68 10.39 24.83
N ASP A 218 -29.86 9.87 25.09
CA ASP A 218 -30.54 10.00 26.37
C ASP A 218 -29.71 9.29 27.45
N GLU A 219 -29.41 9.99 28.54
CA GLU A 219 -28.59 9.48 29.65
C GLU A 219 -29.22 8.23 30.30
N ALA A 220 -30.55 8.20 30.42
CA ALA A 220 -31.27 7.19 31.19
C ALA A 220 -31.44 5.86 30.44
N ASN A 221 -31.74 5.91 29.14
CA ASN A 221 -32.06 4.73 28.35
C ASN A 221 -31.11 4.48 27.15
N GLN A 222 -30.13 5.36 26.93
CA GLN A 222 -29.17 5.30 25.81
C GLN A 222 -29.82 5.36 24.43
N GLU A 223 -31.06 5.84 24.32
CA GLU A 223 -31.75 6.06 23.05
C GLU A 223 -31.03 7.17 22.25
N VAL A 224 -30.84 6.93 20.96
CA VAL A 224 -30.22 7.92 20.05
C VAL A 224 -31.20 9.07 19.80
N LEU A 225 -30.73 10.30 19.98
CA LEU A 225 -31.48 11.53 19.83
C LEU A 225 -31.10 12.25 18.53
N GLY A 226 -32.09 12.87 17.87
CA GLY A 226 -31.88 13.87 16.83
C GLY A 226 -31.74 15.28 17.42
N ALA A 227 -31.33 16.26 16.62
CA ALA A 227 -31.26 17.66 17.03
C ALA A 227 -31.62 18.61 15.86
N GLY A 228 -32.51 19.57 16.12
CA GLY A 228 -32.90 20.60 15.17
C GLY A 228 -32.07 21.88 15.28
N GLU A 229 -32.04 22.67 14.19
CA GLU A 229 -31.49 24.04 14.15
C GLU A 229 -30.06 24.18 14.71
N VAL A 230 -29.24 23.14 14.59
CA VAL A 230 -27.85 23.18 15.07
C VAL A 230 -27.05 24.10 14.16
N GLN A 231 -26.37 25.07 14.76
CA GLN A 231 -25.52 26.01 14.04
C GLN A 231 -24.08 25.54 14.06
N VAL A 232 -23.46 25.50 12.90
CA VAL A 232 -22.03 25.26 12.73
C VAL A 232 -21.35 26.58 12.44
N LEU A 233 -20.40 26.97 13.28
CA LEU A 233 -19.60 28.16 13.10
C LEU A 233 -18.17 27.74 12.77
N LEU A 234 -17.72 28.01 11.54
CA LEU A 234 -16.35 27.78 11.08
C LEU A 234 -15.57 29.09 11.16
N ASP A 235 -14.44 29.09 11.84
CA ASP A 235 -13.58 30.27 11.96
C ASP A 235 -12.80 30.49 10.66
N THR A 236 -13.02 31.65 10.03
CA THR A 236 -12.37 32.00 8.75
C THR A 236 -10.86 32.14 8.87
N GLU A 237 -10.30 32.32 10.06
CA GLU A 237 -8.85 32.31 10.28
C GLU A 237 -8.22 30.98 9.87
N HIS A 238 -8.97 29.87 9.95
CA HIS A 238 -8.51 28.54 9.52
C HIS A 238 -8.69 28.30 8.01
N VAL A 239 -9.43 29.15 7.29
CA VAL A 239 -9.60 29.05 5.84
C VAL A 239 -8.55 29.90 5.13
N LYS A 240 -7.40 29.30 4.80
CA LYS A 240 -6.25 30.03 4.24
C LYS A 240 -6.41 30.45 2.78
N MET A 241 -7.26 29.77 2.01
CA MET A 241 -7.57 30.10 0.62
C MET A 241 -8.81 30.99 0.59
N GLN A 242 -8.63 32.27 0.24
CA GLN A 242 -9.70 33.27 0.29
C GLN A 242 -10.84 32.93 -0.67
N GLU A 243 -10.52 32.30 -1.80
CA GLU A 243 -11.48 31.81 -2.78
C GLU A 243 -12.43 30.73 -2.23
N HIS A 244 -12.08 30.06 -1.13
CA HIS A 244 -12.90 29.01 -0.52
C HIS A 244 -13.94 29.53 0.45
N ILE A 245 -13.75 30.71 1.03
CA ILE A 245 -14.69 31.32 1.97
C ILE A 245 -16.11 31.43 1.37
N PRO A 246 -16.32 31.97 0.15
CA PRO A 246 -17.66 32.10 -0.42
C PRO A 246 -18.25 30.79 -0.95
N THR A 247 -17.45 29.73 -1.13
CA THR A 247 -17.89 28.44 -1.67
C THR A 247 -17.98 27.34 -0.63
N MET A 248 -17.71 27.66 0.63
CA MET A 248 -17.78 26.73 1.76
C MET A 248 -19.21 26.23 1.95
N LYS A 249 -19.35 24.92 2.07
CA LYS A 249 -20.64 24.26 2.27
C LYS A 249 -20.54 23.22 3.39
N LEU A 250 -21.68 22.95 3.99
CA LEU A 250 -21.85 21.83 4.90
C LEU A 250 -22.34 20.63 4.10
N TRP A 251 -21.77 19.47 4.39
CA TRP A 251 -22.10 18.22 3.72
C TRP A 251 -22.44 17.13 4.73
N SER A 252 -23.22 16.15 4.32
CA SER A 252 -23.43 14.89 5.04
C SER A 252 -23.07 13.69 4.19
N LEU A 253 -22.56 12.63 4.83
CA LEU A 253 -22.15 11.43 4.10
C LEU A 253 -23.34 10.48 3.91
N ASN A 254 -23.57 10.08 2.66
CA ASN A 254 -24.48 9.00 2.36
C ASN A 254 -23.80 7.63 2.61
N PRO A 255 -24.29 6.80 3.55
CA PRO A 255 -23.66 5.52 3.89
C PRO A 255 -23.86 4.45 2.82
N ASP A 256 -24.87 4.58 1.96
CA ASP A 256 -25.15 3.61 0.90
C ASP A 256 -24.26 3.85 -0.33
N THR A 257 -24.03 5.13 -0.68
CA THR A 257 -23.23 5.50 -1.86
C THR A 257 -21.79 5.90 -1.54
N GLY A 258 -21.51 6.23 -0.27
CA GLY A 258 -20.23 6.77 0.16
C GLY A 258 -19.90 8.14 -0.46
N ILE A 259 -20.93 8.89 -0.89
CA ILE A 259 -20.83 10.20 -1.54
C ILE A 259 -21.32 11.27 -0.55
N TRP A 260 -20.67 12.42 -0.55
CA TRP A 260 -21.07 13.58 0.24
C TRP A 260 -22.19 14.35 -0.45
N GLU A 261 -23.25 14.65 0.28
CA GLU A 261 -24.43 15.39 -0.17
C GLU A 261 -24.49 16.76 0.51
N GLU A 262 -24.90 17.79 -0.23
CA GLU A 262 -24.97 19.16 0.29
C GLU A 262 -26.11 19.28 1.33
N GLU A 263 -25.79 19.79 2.51
CA GLU A 263 -26.75 20.06 3.59
C GLU A 263 -27.15 21.53 3.62
N SER A 264 -26.17 22.43 3.64
CA SER A 264 -26.43 23.87 3.71
C SER A 264 -25.27 24.73 3.23
N ASN A 265 -25.59 25.97 2.87
CA ASN A 265 -24.61 27.00 2.53
C ASN A 265 -24.20 27.76 3.78
N PHE A 266 -22.94 28.20 3.83
CA PHE A 266 -22.44 29.05 4.89
C PHE A 266 -22.68 30.54 4.61
N GLN A 267 -22.98 31.30 5.66
CA GLN A 267 -23.11 32.76 5.61
C GLN A 267 -22.04 33.42 6.48
N PRO A 268 -21.26 34.39 5.97
CA PRO A 268 -20.26 35.09 6.76
C PRO A 268 -20.93 36.02 7.78
N LYS A 269 -20.49 35.94 9.04
CA LYS A 269 -20.92 36.81 10.13
C LYS A 269 -19.74 37.19 11.01
N GLN A 270 -19.57 38.49 11.23
CA GLN A 270 -18.60 38.99 12.21
C GLN A 270 -19.18 38.86 13.62
N THR A 271 -18.40 38.26 14.52
CA THR A 271 -18.77 38.07 15.93
C THR A 271 -17.61 38.49 16.82
N THR A 272 -17.89 39.27 17.86
CA THR A 272 -16.89 39.59 18.89
C THR A 272 -16.85 38.46 19.92
N ILE A 273 -15.71 37.78 20.07
CA ILE A 273 -15.51 36.79 21.13
C ILE A 273 -14.65 37.41 22.26
N ALA A 274 -15.03 37.14 23.51
CA ALA A 274 -14.20 37.50 24.65
C ALA A 274 -13.07 36.47 24.79
N GLY A 275 -11.82 36.86 24.51
CA GLY A 275 -10.67 35.97 24.61
C GLY A 275 -10.40 35.50 26.04
N SER A 276 -9.70 34.37 26.19
CA SER A 276 -9.31 33.75 27.47
C SER A 276 -8.29 34.56 28.30
N GLY A 277 -7.95 35.78 27.89
CA GLY A 277 -7.04 36.69 28.60
C GLY A 277 -7.74 38.00 28.98
N ARG A 278 -7.46 38.50 30.19
CA ARG A 278 -8.15 39.63 30.86
C ARG A 278 -8.17 40.99 30.12
N ASN A 279 -7.71 41.13 28.86
CA ASN A 279 -7.71 42.41 28.12
C ASN A 279 -7.58 42.32 26.57
N LYS A 280 -8.02 41.24 25.89
CA LYS A 280 -8.06 41.23 24.41
C LYS A 280 -9.45 40.84 23.90
N ARG A 281 -10.17 41.84 23.38
CA ARG A 281 -11.39 41.64 22.58
C ARG A 281 -10.91 41.42 21.15
N GLU A 282 -11.10 40.23 20.61
CA GLU A 282 -10.66 39.87 19.26
C GLU A 282 -11.90 39.76 18.37
N GLU A 283 -11.92 40.52 17.28
CA GLU A 283 -12.99 40.46 16.28
C GLU A 283 -12.70 39.30 15.34
N ARG A 284 -13.51 38.24 15.42
CA ARG A 284 -13.38 37.06 14.57
C ARG A 284 -14.55 36.97 13.60
N THR A 285 -14.26 36.50 12.38
CA THR A 285 -15.28 36.29 11.35
C THR A 285 -15.56 34.80 11.25
N PHE A 286 -16.83 34.43 11.42
CA PHE A 286 -17.30 33.05 11.32
C PHE A 286 -18.14 32.87 10.06
N LEU A 287 -17.98 31.72 9.43
CA LEU A 287 -18.95 31.19 8.49
C LEU A 287 -19.98 30.41 9.30
N ILE A 288 -21.27 30.76 9.17
CA ILE A 288 -22.37 30.09 9.89
C ILE A 288 -23.22 29.28 8.93
N GLY A 289 -23.33 27.97 9.19
CA GLY A 289 -24.20 27.03 8.51
C GLY A 289 -25.21 26.43 9.49
N ASN A 290 -26.39 26.05 9.01
CA ASN A 290 -27.41 25.39 9.84
C ASN A 290 -27.55 23.94 9.41
N MET A 291 -27.84 23.04 10.35
CA MET A 291 -28.11 21.64 10.06
C MET A 291 -29.20 21.06 10.94
N GLU A 292 -29.73 19.94 10.50
CA GLU A 292 -30.63 19.10 11.28
C GLU A 292 -30.05 17.70 11.38
N ILE A 293 -29.88 17.20 12.60
CA ILE A 293 -29.31 15.88 12.87
C ILE A 293 -30.46 14.90 13.01
N ARG A 294 -30.58 13.99 12.03
CA ARG A 294 -31.58 12.91 11.99
C ARG A 294 -30.89 11.54 11.90
N GLU A 295 -30.95 10.91 10.74
CA GLU A 295 -30.27 9.64 10.43
C GLU A 295 -28.79 9.87 10.05
N ARG A 296 -28.49 10.97 9.36
CA ARG A 296 -27.12 11.36 9.01
C ARG A 296 -26.37 11.81 10.27
N ARG A 297 -25.20 11.19 10.51
CA ARG A 297 -24.36 11.46 11.70
C ARG A 297 -22.94 11.89 11.38
N LEU A 298 -22.54 11.83 10.11
CA LEU A 298 -21.23 12.25 9.61
C LEU A 298 -21.40 13.48 8.74
N PHE A 299 -20.76 14.56 9.15
CA PHE A 299 -20.83 15.86 8.52
C PHE A 299 -19.43 16.37 8.16
N ASN A 300 -19.36 17.30 7.22
CA ASN A 300 -18.09 17.76 6.67
C ASN A 300 -18.14 19.23 6.24
N LEU A 301 -17.02 19.93 6.40
CA LEU A 301 -16.83 21.36 6.16
C LEU A 301 -15.95 21.56 4.92
N ASP A 302 -16.58 21.56 3.74
CA ASP A 302 -15.83 21.35 2.50
C ASP A 302 -16.20 22.33 1.39
N VAL A 303 -15.27 22.45 0.44
CA VAL A 303 -15.47 23.19 -0.81
C VAL A 303 -15.29 22.27 -2.02
N PRO A 304 -16.10 22.46 -3.08
CA PRO A 304 -15.75 21.96 -4.41
C PRO A 304 -14.45 22.59 -4.89
N GLU A 305 -13.50 21.79 -5.38
CA GLU A 305 -12.21 22.28 -5.88
C GLU A 305 -11.97 21.87 -7.34
N ASN A 306 -11.73 22.87 -8.18
CA ASN A 306 -11.62 22.72 -9.63
C ASN A 306 -10.18 22.65 -10.14
N ARG A 307 -9.21 23.09 -9.32
CA ARG A 307 -7.77 23.06 -9.62
C ARG A 307 -7.23 21.64 -9.59
N ARG A 308 -7.43 20.91 -10.68
CA ARG A 308 -7.16 19.46 -10.77
C ARG A 308 -6.08 19.11 -11.81
N CYS A 309 -5.41 17.99 -11.57
CA CYS A 309 -4.49 17.31 -12.47
C CYS A 309 -4.33 15.84 -12.07
N TYR A 310 -3.51 15.12 -12.84
CA TYR A 310 -3.09 13.76 -12.53
C TYR A 310 -1.58 13.67 -12.33
N VAL A 311 -1.14 12.85 -11.38
CA VAL A 311 0.26 12.54 -11.12
C VAL A 311 0.57 11.13 -11.59
N LYS A 312 1.55 10.99 -12.48
CA LYS A 312 1.99 9.70 -13.02
C LYS A 312 3.01 9.04 -12.09
N VAL A 313 2.70 7.82 -11.66
CA VAL A 313 3.57 7.01 -10.79
C VAL A 313 3.70 5.59 -11.37
N ARG A 314 4.89 5.03 -11.34
CA ARG A 314 5.17 3.61 -11.66
C ARG A 314 5.88 2.96 -10.48
N ALA A 315 5.64 1.66 -10.30
CA ALA A 315 6.32 0.85 -9.31
C ALA A 315 7.12 -0.24 -10.02
N TYR A 316 8.31 -0.57 -9.51
CA TYR A 316 9.25 -1.51 -10.13
C TYR A 316 9.70 -2.58 -9.13
N MET A 317 10.15 -3.72 -9.64
CA MET A 317 10.69 -4.80 -8.80
C MET A 317 11.99 -4.39 -8.13
N SER A 318 12.84 -3.61 -8.81
CA SER A 318 14.17 -3.22 -8.32
C SER A 318 14.45 -1.71 -8.49
N ASP A 319 15.51 -1.24 -7.84
CA ASP A 319 16.03 0.13 -7.94
C ASP A 319 16.71 0.44 -9.29
N LYS A 320 16.71 -0.52 -10.22
CA LYS A 320 17.18 -0.33 -11.61
C LYS A 320 16.10 0.28 -12.52
N PHE A 321 14.84 0.22 -12.11
CA PHE A 321 13.70 0.79 -12.84
C PHE A 321 13.60 0.33 -14.30
N LEU A 322 13.86 -0.97 -14.55
CA LEU A 322 13.79 -1.53 -15.90
C LEU A 322 12.32 -1.68 -16.35
N PRO A 323 11.97 -1.34 -17.60
CA PRO A 323 10.57 -1.39 -18.07
C PRO A 323 9.89 -2.76 -17.93
N ASN A 324 10.65 -3.84 -18.10
CA ASN A 324 10.17 -5.23 -17.96
C ASN A 324 9.99 -5.68 -16.50
N GLU A 325 10.44 -4.87 -15.53
CA GLU A 325 10.32 -5.14 -14.10
C GLU A 325 9.21 -4.30 -13.44
N GLN A 326 8.36 -3.64 -14.23
CA GLN A 326 7.27 -2.85 -13.69
C GLN A 326 6.22 -3.73 -13.00
N LEU A 327 5.74 -3.28 -11.85
CA LEU A 327 4.80 -3.99 -11.00
C LEU A 327 3.35 -3.52 -11.23
N GLU A 328 2.46 -4.50 -11.39
CA GLU A 328 1.00 -4.32 -11.36
C GLU A 328 0.41 -4.70 -10.00
N GLY A 329 -0.71 -4.06 -9.64
CA GLY A 329 -1.42 -4.32 -8.40
C GLY A 329 -0.83 -3.60 -7.17
N VAL A 330 0.00 -2.56 -7.36
CA VAL A 330 0.50 -1.71 -6.27
C VAL A 330 -0.54 -0.63 -6.00
N VAL A 331 -0.95 -0.48 -4.74
CA VAL A 331 -1.80 0.64 -4.31
C VAL A 331 -0.90 1.86 -4.11
N ILE A 332 -1.05 2.86 -4.97
CA ILE A 332 -0.43 4.17 -4.78
C ILE A 332 -1.44 5.07 -4.08
N ASN A 333 -1.02 5.75 -3.02
CA ASN A 333 -1.84 6.74 -2.32
C ASN A 333 -1.20 8.12 -2.46
N LEU A 334 -2.02 9.14 -2.65
CA LEU A 334 -1.62 10.54 -2.69
C LEU A 334 -2.46 11.33 -1.69
N ILE A 335 -1.81 12.08 -0.82
CA ILE A 335 -2.45 13.03 0.09
C ILE A 335 -2.10 14.44 -0.37
N ASN A 336 -3.10 15.25 -0.72
CA ASN A 336 -2.95 16.67 -1.00
C ASN A 336 -2.83 17.46 0.31
N LEU A 337 -1.79 18.27 0.44
CA LEU A 337 -1.49 19.08 1.63
C LEU A 337 -1.60 20.58 1.33
N GLU A 338 -2.02 21.39 2.30
CA GLU A 338 -2.05 22.85 2.12
C GLU A 338 -0.65 23.50 2.19
N PRO A 339 -0.43 24.60 1.44
CA PRO A 339 0.74 25.47 1.58
C PRO A 339 0.58 26.45 2.75
N LYS A 340 1.68 26.73 3.47
CA LYS A 340 1.73 27.82 4.46
C LYS A 340 1.97 29.17 3.75
N PRO A 341 1.44 30.31 4.28
CA PRO A 341 1.85 31.63 3.78
C PRO A 341 3.35 31.88 4.06
N GLY A 342 4.12 32.20 3.01
CA GLY A 342 5.48 32.75 3.12
C GLY A 342 6.67 31.78 2.99
N TYR A 343 6.70 30.91 1.96
CA TYR A 343 7.80 30.04 1.47
C TYR A 343 7.65 28.52 1.66
N SER A 344 8.39 27.80 0.80
CA SER A 344 8.39 26.35 0.54
C SER A 344 8.69 25.48 1.77
N SER A 345 7.83 24.46 1.93
CA SER A 345 7.90 23.23 2.73
C SER A 345 7.81 23.27 4.27
N ASN A 346 6.59 23.19 4.83
CA ASN A 346 6.05 22.05 5.63
C ASN A 346 4.55 22.24 5.93
N PRO A 347 3.75 21.15 6.02
CA PRO A 347 2.31 21.23 5.81
C PRO A 347 1.57 21.94 6.95
N ARG A 348 0.52 22.65 6.58
CA ARG A 348 -0.66 22.84 7.43
C ARG A 348 -1.78 22.11 6.72
N ALA A 349 -2.45 21.21 7.42
CA ALA A 349 -3.59 20.41 6.98
C ALA A 349 -3.48 19.57 5.68
N TRP A 350 -4.12 18.40 5.69
CA TRP A 350 -4.45 17.67 4.46
C TRP A 350 -5.82 18.12 3.95
N GLY A 351 -5.99 18.22 2.64
CA GLY A 351 -7.26 18.66 2.04
C GLY A 351 -7.98 17.56 1.26
N ARG A 352 -7.26 16.52 0.83
CA ARG A 352 -7.80 15.39 0.08
C ARG A 352 -6.84 14.21 0.09
N PHE A 353 -7.35 13.01 -0.09
CA PHE A 353 -6.58 11.83 -0.41
C PHE A 353 -7.21 11.11 -1.60
N ASP A 354 -6.39 10.41 -2.38
CA ASP A 354 -6.83 9.50 -3.43
C ASP A 354 -5.90 8.29 -3.52
N SER A 355 -6.43 7.18 -4.04
CA SER A 355 -5.71 5.93 -4.19
C SER A 355 -5.99 5.29 -5.55
N VAL A 356 -4.95 4.76 -6.20
CA VAL A 356 -5.06 4.09 -7.51
C VAL A 356 -4.19 2.84 -7.52
N ILE A 357 -4.67 1.78 -8.17
CA ILE A 357 -3.93 0.53 -8.36
C ILE A 357 -3.10 0.65 -9.65
N THR A 358 -1.81 0.29 -9.61
CA THR A 358 -0.97 0.27 -10.81
C THR A 358 -1.44 -0.79 -11.80
N GLY A 359 -1.65 -0.38 -13.05
CA GLY A 359 -1.83 -1.27 -14.21
C GLY A 359 -0.55 -1.40 -15.04
N PRO A 360 -0.64 -1.90 -16.29
CA PRO A 360 0.52 -2.14 -17.16
C PRO A 360 1.29 -0.85 -17.49
N ASN A 361 0.63 0.29 -17.44
CA ASN A 361 1.25 1.60 -17.65
C ASN A 361 1.50 2.38 -16.35
N GLY A 362 1.35 1.77 -15.17
CA GLY A 362 1.46 2.44 -13.87
C GLY A 362 0.13 3.00 -13.39
N ALA A 363 0.17 4.03 -12.55
CA ALA A 363 -0.99 4.70 -11.96
C ALA A 363 -1.03 6.19 -12.31
N CYS A 364 -2.25 6.73 -12.42
CA CYS A 364 -2.53 8.14 -12.64
C CYS A 364 -3.40 8.66 -11.50
N LEU A 365 -2.79 9.33 -10.54
CA LEU A 365 -3.47 9.74 -9.32
C LEU A 365 -4.08 11.13 -9.49
N PRO A 366 -5.40 11.31 -9.29
CA PRO A 366 -5.98 12.64 -9.22
C PRO A 366 -5.37 13.41 -8.04
N ALA A 367 -5.19 14.71 -8.24
CA ALA A 367 -4.63 15.60 -7.25
C ALA A 367 -5.09 17.04 -7.50
N PHE A 368 -5.05 17.87 -6.45
CA PHE A 368 -5.15 19.31 -6.61
C PHE A 368 -3.82 19.96 -6.99
N CYS A 369 -3.83 20.93 -7.90
CA CYS A 369 -2.61 21.59 -8.39
C CYS A 369 -2.86 22.97 -9.00
N ASP A 370 -1.83 23.79 -9.01
CA ASP A 370 -1.93 25.20 -9.40
C ASP A 370 -1.02 25.53 -10.58
N ALA A 371 -1.49 26.41 -11.48
CA ALA A 371 -0.77 26.80 -12.68
C ALA A 371 0.18 27.98 -12.47
N GLN A 372 -0.07 28.80 -11.45
CA GLN A 372 0.70 30.01 -11.18
C GLN A 372 1.72 29.79 -10.07
N ARG A 373 1.32 29.09 -9.00
CA ARG A 373 2.14 28.85 -7.81
C ARG A 373 2.46 27.36 -7.67
N PRO A 374 3.68 26.93 -8.04
CA PRO A 374 4.09 25.52 -7.98
C PRO A 374 3.82 24.83 -6.63
N ASP A 375 4.01 25.57 -5.54
CA ASP A 375 3.90 25.13 -4.17
C ASP A 375 2.50 25.32 -3.57
N ALA A 376 1.53 25.87 -4.31
CA ALA A 376 0.18 26.09 -3.79
C ALA A 376 -0.58 24.80 -3.44
N TYR A 377 -0.11 23.66 -3.94
CA TYR A 377 -0.46 22.35 -3.42
C TYR A 377 0.81 21.51 -3.36
N THR A 378 0.91 20.67 -2.33
CA THR A 378 1.92 19.62 -2.28
C THR A 378 1.27 18.26 -2.17
N ALA A 379 1.93 17.22 -2.66
CA ALA A 379 1.51 15.84 -2.49
C ALA A 379 2.48 15.11 -1.57
N TYR A 380 1.94 14.27 -0.69
CA TYR A 380 2.66 13.19 -0.03
C TYR A 380 2.20 11.87 -0.62
N VAL A 381 3.12 11.13 -1.24
CA VAL A 381 2.81 9.93 -2.02
C VAL A 381 3.43 8.70 -1.37
N THR A 382 2.67 7.61 -1.26
CA THR A 382 3.11 6.30 -0.75
C THR A 382 2.72 5.18 -1.70
N ALA A 383 3.38 4.03 -1.59
CA ALA A 383 3.08 2.84 -2.38
C ALA A 383 3.07 1.58 -1.51
N ILE A 384 2.03 0.76 -1.65
CA ILE A 384 1.82 -0.45 -0.84
C ILE A 384 1.47 -1.63 -1.75
N MET A 385 2.10 -2.78 -1.53
CA MET A 385 1.78 -4.04 -2.20
C MET A 385 1.72 -5.18 -1.18
N GLY A 386 0.60 -5.91 -1.08
CA GLY A 386 0.47 -7.03 -0.15
C GLY A 386 0.73 -6.64 1.32
N GLY A 387 0.39 -5.40 1.67
CA GLY A 387 0.69 -4.83 2.98
C GLY A 387 2.13 -4.37 3.20
N GLU A 388 3.06 -4.60 2.28
CA GLU A 388 4.43 -4.07 2.34
C GLU A 388 4.50 -2.66 1.73
N GLU A 389 5.14 -1.72 2.44
CA GLU A 389 5.45 -0.39 1.88
C GLU A 389 6.65 -0.49 0.92
N LEU A 390 6.56 0.10 -0.26
CA LEU A 390 7.65 0.17 -1.24
C LEU A 390 8.53 1.40 -0.97
N GLU A 391 9.80 1.37 -1.38
CA GLU A 391 10.70 2.53 -1.29
C GLU A 391 10.52 3.48 -2.47
N ALA A 392 10.56 4.78 -2.19
CA ALA A 392 10.57 5.82 -3.20
C ALA A 392 11.98 6.03 -3.77
N ALA A 393 12.07 6.47 -5.02
CA ALA A 393 13.35 6.78 -5.66
C ALA A 393 14.19 7.77 -4.82
N PRO A 394 15.49 7.52 -4.61
CA PRO A 394 16.31 8.33 -3.72
C PRO A 394 16.49 9.77 -4.23
N SER A 395 16.32 10.74 -3.32
CA SER A 395 16.67 12.16 -3.56
C SER A 395 18.09 12.52 -3.08
N MET A 396 18.74 11.64 -2.30
CA MET A 396 20.07 11.84 -1.68
C MET A 396 21.04 10.72 -2.06
N PRO A 397 22.38 10.96 -2.10
CA PRO A 397 23.08 12.21 -1.75
C PRO A 397 23.06 13.29 -2.85
N LYS A 398 22.62 12.94 -4.07
CA LYS A 398 22.44 13.89 -5.17
C LYS A 398 21.14 13.56 -5.91
N MET A 399 20.34 14.59 -6.15
CA MET A 399 19.12 14.50 -6.95
C MET A 399 19.47 14.08 -8.39
N ASN A 400 19.02 12.90 -8.81
CA ASN A 400 19.31 12.34 -10.13
C ASN A 400 18.01 12.19 -10.95
N PRO A 401 17.82 13.01 -12.01
CA PRO A 401 16.64 12.96 -12.89
C PRO A 401 16.32 11.56 -13.43
N ASN A 402 17.35 10.79 -13.79
CA ASN A 402 17.18 9.45 -14.37
C ASN A 402 16.70 8.41 -13.37
N ILE A 403 16.94 8.63 -12.07
CA ILE A 403 16.50 7.75 -10.99
C ILE A 403 15.09 8.12 -10.54
N ILE A 404 14.83 9.42 -10.36
CA ILE A 404 13.52 9.94 -9.96
C ILE A 404 12.48 9.72 -11.07
N GLY A 405 12.93 9.72 -12.33
CA GLY A 405 12.09 9.52 -13.51
C GLY A 405 11.49 10.81 -14.07
N VAL A 406 12.09 11.97 -13.76
CA VAL A 406 11.59 13.29 -14.19
C VAL A 406 12.75 14.14 -14.71
N SER A 407 12.63 14.64 -15.93
CA SER A 407 13.62 15.50 -16.57
C SER A 407 13.74 16.89 -15.92
N GLN A 408 14.92 17.49 -16.08
CA GLN A 408 15.12 18.93 -15.82
C GLN A 408 14.64 19.75 -17.03
N PRO A 409 14.16 20.99 -16.83
CA PRO A 409 14.12 21.76 -15.59
C PRO A 409 12.91 21.47 -14.69
N TYR A 410 11.96 20.64 -15.16
CA TYR A 410 10.68 20.46 -14.46
C TYR A 410 10.85 19.85 -13.07
N LEU A 411 11.78 18.91 -12.90
CA LEU A 411 12.10 18.34 -11.58
C LEU A 411 12.46 19.39 -10.53
N GLY A 412 13.17 20.47 -10.91
CA GLY A 412 13.49 21.56 -10.00
C GLY A 412 12.26 22.34 -9.53
N LYS A 413 11.24 22.48 -10.38
CA LYS A 413 9.94 23.11 -10.05
C LYS A 413 9.11 22.26 -9.10
N LEU A 414 9.24 20.94 -9.20
CA LEU A 414 8.48 19.96 -8.40
C LEU A 414 9.07 19.72 -7.00
N ASP A 415 10.32 20.15 -6.74
CA ASP A 415 10.97 20.04 -5.41
C ASP A 415 10.80 18.65 -4.78
N TYR A 416 11.20 17.61 -5.52
CA TYR A 416 11.05 16.22 -5.09
C TYR A 416 11.93 15.92 -3.87
N GLN A 417 11.29 15.48 -2.78
CA GLN A 417 11.95 15.11 -1.54
C GLN A 417 11.45 13.75 -1.08
N ARG A 418 12.33 12.75 -1.01
CA ARG A 418 12.01 11.48 -0.34
C ARG A 418 11.83 11.73 1.16
N SER A 419 11.07 10.88 1.83
CA SER A 419 10.78 11.02 3.27
C SER A 419 12.02 11.02 4.18
N ASP A 420 13.16 10.50 3.73
CA ASP A 420 14.46 10.55 4.44
C ASP A 420 15.39 11.68 3.95
N HIS A 421 14.88 12.65 3.18
CA HIS A 421 15.68 13.70 2.55
C HIS A 421 16.38 14.60 3.57
N GLU A 422 15.68 15.01 4.62
CA GLU A 422 16.22 15.85 5.70
C GLU A 422 16.82 15.03 6.85
N ASP A 423 16.20 13.89 7.17
CA ASP A 423 16.61 12.99 8.24
C ASP A 423 16.76 11.54 7.72
N PRO A 424 17.99 11.04 7.59
CA PRO A 424 18.27 9.67 7.14
C PRO A 424 17.68 8.57 8.04
N ALA A 425 17.24 8.89 9.26
CA ALA A 425 16.61 7.94 10.18
C ALA A 425 15.12 7.70 9.87
N LEU A 426 14.48 8.58 9.09
CA LEU A 426 13.09 8.42 8.69
C LEU A 426 12.93 7.29 7.66
N LYS A 427 11.71 6.77 7.56
CA LYS A 427 11.37 5.76 6.54
C LYS A 427 11.65 6.29 5.13
N LYS A 428 11.91 5.40 4.18
CA LYS A 428 12.18 5.71 2.76
C LYS A 428 10.98 5.46 1.85
N THR A 429 9.81 5.25 2.44
CA THR A 429 8.63 4.65 1.80
C THR A 429 7.65 5.68 1.22
N ALA A 430 8.05 6.94 1.20
CA ALA A 430 7.23 8.03 0.67
C ALA A 430 8.08 9.10 0.02
N PHE A 431 7.44 9.95 -0.78
CA PHE A 431 8.04 11.19 -1.24
C PHE A 431 7.04 12.34 -1.20
N ARG A 432 7.57 13.56 -1.22
CA ARG A 432 6.83 14.81 -1.31
C ARG A 432 7.22 15.56 -2.58
N ILE A 433 6.24 16.21 -3.19
CA ILE A 433 6.41 17.10 -4.35
C ILE A 433 5.49 18.33 -4.26
N ASN A 434 5.92 19.40 -4.91
CA ASN A 434 5.08 20.51 -5.33
C ASN A 434 4.23 20.10 -6.54
N LEU A 435 2.93 20.40 -6.50
CA LEU A 435 1.98 20.05 -7.56
C LEU A 435 1.81 21.23 -8.51
N ALA A 436 2.87 21.45 -9.29
CA ALA A 436 2.92 22.50 -10.28
C ALA A 436 2.26 22.04 -11.58
N LYS A 437 1.10 22.59 -11.93
CA LYS A 437 0.40 22.25 -13.16
C LYS A 437 1.29 22.58 -14.38
N PRO A 438 1.42 21.68 -15.37
CA PRO A 438 2.32 21.88 -16.49
C PRO A 438 1.88 23.06 -17.36
N ASN A 439 2.83 23.88 -17.79
CA ASN A 439 2.59 24.94 -18.77
C ASN A 439 2.42 24.32 -20.17
N PRO A 440 1.28 24.50 -20.85
CA PRO A 440 1.04 23.91 -22.17
C PRO A 440 2.02 24.37 -23.25
N ASN A 441 2.68 25.52 -23.05
CA ASN A 441 3.66 26.06 -23.99
C ASN A 441 5.10 25.58 -23.71
N ASN A 442 5.32 24.83 -22.62
CA ASN A 442 6.64 24.32 -22.26
C ASN A 442 6.71 22.81 -22.51
N PHE A 443 7.37 22.41 -23.60
CA PHE A 443 7.48 21.00 -24.00
C PHE A 443 8.07 20.10 -22.89
N ASP A 444 9.00 20.63 -22.08
CA ASP A 444 9.63 19.89 -20.98
C ASP A 444 8.65 19.55 -19.84
N GLU A 445 7.54 20.29 -19.71
CA GLU A 445 6.50 20.06 -18.69
C GLU A 445 5.32 19.22 -19.23
N THR A 446 5.12 19.17 -20.55
CA THR A 446 3.97 18.49 -21.16
C THR A 446 4.11 16.96 -21.23
N ASN A 447 5.32 16.41 -21.11
CA ASN A 447 5.58 14.97 -21.15
C ASN A 447 5.50 14.30 -19.76
N GLY A 448 4.68 14.85 -18.86
CA GLY A 448 4.57 14.44 -17.46
C GLY A 448 5.66 15.04 -16.55
N PRO A 449 5.68 14.67 -15.25
CA PRO A 449 4.90 13.61 -14.61
C PRO A 449 3.51 14.07 -14.15
N ILE A 450 3.23 15.37 -14.20
CA ILE A 450 1.90 15.92 -13.91
C ILE A 450 1.19 16.19 -15.23
N TYR A 451 -0.06 15.77 -15.34
CA TYR A 451 -0.90 15.91 -16.53
C TYR A 451 -2.11 16.80 -16.21
N PRO A 452 -2.54 17.68 -17.14
CA PRO A 452 -3.78 18.44 -16.96
C PRO A 452 -4.99 17.53 -16.73
N TYR A 453 -5.99 18.01 -16.01
CA TYR A 453 -7.22 17.25 -15.73
C TYR A 453 -7.95 16.76 -17.00
N GLN A 454 -7.87 17.49 -18.11
CA GLN A 454 -8.47 17.05 -19.38
C GLN A 454 -7.72 15.85 -20.02
N SER A 455 -6.52 15.53 -19.55
CA SER A 455 -5.60 14.56 -20.15
C SER A 455 -5.50 13.24 -19.38
N LEU A 456 -6.60 12.76 -18.78
CA LEU A 456 -6.63 11.47 -18.06
C LEU A 456 -6.12 10.32 -18.93
N ILE A 457 -6.71 10.15 -20.12
CA ILE A 457 -6.34 9.09 -21.08
C ILE A 457 -4.86 9.20 -21.48
N GLY A 458 -4.35 10.43 -21.61
CA GLY A 458 -2.94 10.68 -21.91
C GLY A 458 -2.02 10.26 -20.76
N CYS A 459 -2.42 10.50 -19.51
CA CYS A 459 -1.70 10.00 -18.35
C CYS A 459 -1.74 8.45 -18.32
N GLU A 460 -2.91 7.84 -18.44
CA GLU A 460 -3.10 6.39 -18.31
C GLU A 460 -2.27 5.63 -19.36
N ASN A 461 -2.25 6.13 -20.60
CA ASN A 461 -1.52 5.54 -21.71
C ASN A 461 -0.11 6.10 -21.92
N ALA A 462 0.39 6.95 -21.00
CA ALA A 462 1.72 7.52 -21.11
C ALA A 462 2.77 6.39 -21.29
N PRO A 463 3.70 6.52 -22.24
CA PRO A 463 4.73 5.51 -22.45
C PRO A 463 5.75 5.51 -21.30
N VAL A 464 6.65 4.52 -21.28
CA VAL A 464 7.61 4.33 -20.16
C VAL A 464 8.71 5.41 -20.15
N ASP A 465 9.02 6.00 -21.31
CA ASP A 465 10.00 7.07 -21.48
C ASP A 465 9.45 8.46 -21.09
N ALA A 466 8.13 8.62 -20.98
CA ALA A 466 7.52 9.82 -20.41
C ALA A 466 7.89 9.98 -18.93
N ASN A 467 7.94 11.23 -18.45
CA ASN A 467 8.28 11.52 -17.07
C ASN A 467 7.24 10.89 -16.12
N HIS A 468 7.70 10.23 -15.07
CA HIS A 468 6.87 9.60 -14.05
C HIS A 468 7.67 9.42 -12.75
N PHE A 469 7.02 9.51 -11.59
CA PHE A 469 7.67 9.18 -10.32
C PHE A 469 7.77 7.68 -10.13
N ARG A 470 8.75 7.25 -9.34
CA ARG A 470 9.10 5.83 -9.22
C ARG A 470 9.14 5.37 -7.77
N PHE A 471 8.48 4.24 -7.55
CA PHE A 471 8.70 3.37 -6.39
C PHE A 471 9.39 2.10 -6.85
N PHE A 472 10.09 1.45 -5.93
CA PHE A 472 10.61 0.11 -6.14
C PHE A 472 10.38 -0.73 -4.90
N ARG A 473 10.15 -2.02 -5.12
CA ARG A 473 10.17 -2.97 -4.03
C ARG A 473 11.62 -3.17 -3.62
N VAL A 474 11.92 -3.02 -2.33
CA VAL A 474 13.22 -3.45 -1.83
C VAL A 474 13.19 -4.97 -1.89
N GLU A 475 13.78 -5.53 -2.94
CA GLU A 475 14.05 -6.95 -2.97
C GLU A 475 14.87 -7.28 -1.71
N LYS A 476 14.26 -8.03 -0.79
CA LYS A 476 15.03 -9.10 -0.17
C LYS A 476 15.28 -10.07 -1.31
N ASP A 477 16.49 -10.11 -1.88
CA ASP A 477 16.82 -10.81 -3.13
C ASP A 477 15.99 -12.09 -3.30
N LYS A 478 14.94 -12.00 -4.13
CA LYS A 478 13.95 -13.06 -4.33
C LYS A 478 13.94 -13.41 -5.79
N TYR A 479 14.13 -14.69 -6.09
CA TYR A 479 14.06 -15.20 -7.45
C TYR A 479 12.93 -16.23 -7.53
N GLU A 480 11.97 -16.02 -8.43
CA GLU A 480 10.90 -16.98 -8.69
C GLU A 480 10.93 -17.41 -10.16
N TYR A 481 10.98 -18.71 -10.37
CA TYR A 481 10.96 -19.29 -11.70
C TYR A 481 9.95 -20.43 -11.75
N ASN A 482 9.06 -20.41 -12.74
CA ASN A 482 8.11 -21.47 -13.04
C ASN A 482 8.37 -22.01 -14.44
N VAL A 483 8.32 -23.33 -14.61
CA VAL A 483 8.43 -23.98 -15.94
C VAL A 483 7.22 -23.63 -16.81
N VAL A 484 6.02 -23.65 -16.22
CA VAL A 484 4.79 -23.13 -16.82
C VAL A 484 4.58 -21.70 -16.33
N PRO A 485 4.66 -20.67 -17.20
CA PRO A 485 4.42 -19.30 -16.81
C PRO A 485 3.02 -19.11 -16.24
N PHE A 486 2.90 -18.32 -15.17
CA PHE A 486 1.63 -17.92 -14.60
C PHE A 486 1.81 -16.56 -13.94
N GLU A 487 0.91 -15.63 -14.24
CA GLU A 487 0.93 -14.29 -13.67
C GLU A 487 -0.04 -14.21 -12.48
N GLU A 488 0.50 -14.01 -11.28
CA GLU A 488 -0.33 -13.98 -10.04
C GLU A 488 -1.23 -12.75 -9.93
N SER A 489 -1.03 -11.73 -10.77
CA SER A 489 -1.93 -10.57 -10.95
C SER A 489 -3.18 -10.92 -11.75
N ASP A 490 -3.04 -11.86 -12.69
CA ASP A 490 -4.02 -12.14 -13.71
C ASP A 490 -4.34 -13.64 -13.71
N LEU A 491 -5.42 -14.00 -13.03
CA LEU A 491 -5.86 -15.40 -12.94
C LEU A 491 -6.27 -15.97 -14.31
N THR A 492 -6.57 -15.13 -15.30
CA THR A 492 -6.88 -15.58 -16.66
C THR A 492 -5.65 -16.09 -17.40
N SER A 493 -4.44 -15.76 -16.92
CA SER A 493 -3.18 -16.33 -17.41
C SER A 493 -2.97 -17.79 -17.03
N TRP A 494 -3.85 -18.37 -16.18
CA TRP A 494 -3.72 -19.75 -15.75
C TRP A 494 -3.90 -20.73 -16.92
N THR A 495 -3.02 -21.74 -16.95
CA THR A 495 -3.06 -22.80 -17.94
C THR A 495 -2.87 -24.17 -17.29
N GLY A 496 -3.71 -25.13 -17.65
CA GLY A 496 -3.61 -26.51 -17.18
C GLY A 496 -2.45 -27.26 -17.84
N ASP A 497 -1.39 -27.55 -17.08
CA ASP A 497 -0.28 -28.41 -17.46
C ASP A 497 0.21 -29.18 -16.22
N TYR A 498 0.76 -30.37 -16.43
CA TYR A 498 1.26 -31.23 -15.34
C TYR A 498 2.38 -30.57 -14.54
N LEU A 499 3.13 -29.64 -15.13
CA LEU A 499 4.21 -28.88 -14.49
C LEU A 499 3.77 -27.50 -13.98
N SER A 500 2.46 -27.23 -13.93
CA SER A 500 1.95 -25.98 -13.35
C SER A 500 2.27 -25.89 -11.85
N TRP A 501 2.82 -24.75 -11.43
CA TRP A 501 3.08 -24.48 -10.02
C TRP A 501 1.77 -24.47 -9.21
N TRP A 502 0.72 -23.87 -9.81
CA TRP A 502 -0.63 -23.82 -9.30
C TRP A 502 -1.53 -24.76 -10.12
N PRO A 503 -1.85 -25.95 -9.60
CA PRO A 503 -2.59 -26.94 -10.39
C PRO A 503 -4.09 -26.61 -10.51
N ASN A 504 -4.66 -25.82 -9.60
CA ASN A 504 -6.10 -25.51 -9.60
C ASN A 504 -6.31 -23.99 -9.64
N PRO A 505 -7.02 -23.44 -10.64
CA PRO A 505 -7.27 -22.00 -10.73
C PRO A 505 -8.31 -21.50 -9.71
N GLN A 506 -8.98 -22.40 -9.01
CA GLN A 506 -9.95 -22.09 -7.96
C GLN A 506 -9.36 -22.22 -6.56
N GLU A 507 -8.20 -22.86 -6.42
CA GLU A 507 -7.60 -23.19 -5.13
C GLU A 507 -6.07 -23.19 -5.21
N PHE A 508 -5.46 -22.13 -4.69
CA PHE A 508 -4.03 -21.89 -4.67
C PHE A 508 -3.47 -22.24 -3.29
N ARG A 509 -2.63 -23.28 -3.23
CA ARG A 509 -1.96 -23.72 -1.99
C ARG A 509 -0.50 -23.28 -1.96
N ALA A 510 -0.16 -22.34 -1.09
CA ALA A 510 1.20 -21.85 -0.89
C ALA A 510 1.87 -22.60 0.28
N CYS A 511 3.15 -22.97 0.12
CA CYS A 511 3.93 -23.68 1.13
C CYS A 511 5.27 -23.00 1.38
N TYR A 512 5.56 -22.75 2.65
CA TYR A 512 6.81 -22.15 3.11
C TYR A 512 7.48 -23.04 4.15
N ILE A 513 8.81 -23.04 4.17
CA ILE A 513 9.61 -23.68 5.21
C ILE A 513 10.54 -22.65 5.84
N LYS A 514 10.63 -22.64 7.16
CA LYS A 514 11.54 -21.75 7.89
C LYS A 514 12.92 -22.39 8.05
N VAL A 515 13.94 -21.70 7.54
CA VAL A 515 15.35 -22.08 7.67
C VAL A 515 16.07 -21.02 8.51
N LYS A 516 16.64 -21.44 9.65
CA LYS A 516 17.51 -20.59 10.49
C LYS A 516 18.95 -20.76 10.04
N ILE A 517 19.68 -19.66 9.98
CA ILE A 517 21.07 -19.60 9.50
C ILE A 517 21.92 -18.96 10.59
N HIS A 518 22.96 -19.66 11.00
CA HIS A 518 23.99 -19.13 11.90
C HIS A 518 25.19 -18.62 11.09
N GLY A 519 25.44 -17.32 11.13
CA GLY A 519 26.54 -16.70 10.40
C GLY A 519 26.50 -15.18 10.46
N ALA A 520 27.66 -14.55 10.29
CA ALA A 520 27.79 -13.09 10.31
C ALA A 520 27.19 -12.39 9.08
N THR A 521 26.94 -13.14 8.00
CA THR A 521 26.42 -12.63 6.73
C THR A 521 25.13 -13.33 6.35
N GLU A 522 24.24 -12.59 5.69
CA GLU A 522 23.04 -13.14 5.07
C GLU A 522 23.43 -13.99 3.86
N ILE A 523 22.69 -15.07 3.63
CA ILE A 523 22.93 -15.97 2.50
C ILE A 523 21.64 -16.18 1.71
N MET A 524 21.79 -16.55 0.44
CA MET A 524 20.67 -17.00 -0.37
C MET A 524 20.35 -18.45 -0.01
N VAL A 525 19.06 -18.77 0.15
CA VAL A 525 18.59 -20.15 0.26
C VAL A 525 17.72 -20.45 -0.97
N ARG A 526 18.02 -21.56 -1.63
CA ARG A 526 17.34 -22.00 -2.86
C ARG A 526 16.47 -23.22 -2.60
N SER A 527 15.25 -23.22 -3.12
CA SER A 527 14.45 -24.44 -3.32
C SER A 527 14.46 -24.83 -4.80
N ARG A 528 14.72 -26.11 -5.07
CA ARG A 528 14.46 -26.74 -6.37
C ARG A 528 13.31 -27.72 -6.19
N ASN A 529 12.30 -27.62 -7.05
CA ASN A 529 11.03 -28.28 -6.86
C ASN A 529 10.75 -29.19 -8.06
N PHE A 530 10.68 -30.49 -7.83
CA PHE A 530 10.49 -31.50 -8.87
C PHE A 530 9.24 -32.35 -8.60
N GLY A 531 8.70 -32.98 -9.64
CA GLY A 531 7.72 -34.04 -9.45
C GLY A 531 8.35 -35.25 -8.77
N GLY A 532 7.64 -35.84 -7.82
CA GLY A 532 8.17 -36.91 -6.98
C GLY A 532 7.50 -38.25 -7.22
N THR A 533 6.18 -38.33 -7.05
CA THR A 533 5.45 -39.61 -7.10
C THR A 533 4.62 -39.79 -8.37
N HIS A 534 4.21 -38.71 -9.03
CA HIS A 534 3.33 -38.80 -10.18
C HIS A 534 4.08 -39.23 -11.46
N PRO A 535 3.56 -40.20 -12.26
CA PRO A 535 4.28 -40.76 -13.41
C PRO A 535 4.69 -39.72 -14.47
N GLN A 536 3.86 -38.70 -14.69
CA GLN A 536 4.11 -37.68 -15.72
C GLN A 536 5.03 -36.54 -15.26
N THR A 537 5.26 -36.37 -13.96
CA THR A 537 6.07 -35.24 -13.43
C THR A 537 7.35 -35.71 -12.75
N ARG A 538 7.48 -37.02 -12.45
CA ARG A 538 8.62 -37.59 -11.73
C ARG A 538 9.95 -37.16 -12.36
N GLY A 539 10.78 -36.45 -11.57
CA GLY A 539 12.09 -35.95 -11.98
C GLY A 539 12.07 -34.69 -12.87
N GLN A 540 10.91 -34.18 -13.23
CA GLN A 540 10.75 -32.95 -13.99
C GLN A 540 10.61 -31.74 -13.06
N LEU A 541 11.13 -30.59 -13.49
CA LEU A 541 11.16 -29.37 -12.70
C LEU A 541 9.79 -28.67 -12.75
N TYR A 542 9.26 -28.27 -11.60
CA TYR A 542 8.14 -27.32 -11.50
C TYR A 542 8.64 -25.87 -11.50
N GLY A 543 9.71 -25.62 -10.73
CA GLY A 543 10.22 -24.27 -10.55
C GLY A 543 11.33 -24.17 -9.51
N ILE A 544 11.89 -22.97 -9.40
CA ILE A 544 12.98 -22.60 -8.48
C ILE A 544 12.52 -21.40 -7.65
N ARG A 545 12.89 -21.37 -6.37
CA ARG A 545 12.71 -20.20 -5.50
C ARG A 545 14.03 -19.88 -4.80
N ASP A 546 14.47 -18.64 -4.87
CA ASP A 546 15.55 -18.15 -4.02
C ASP A 546 15.01 -17.06 -3.11
N ILE A 547 15.54 -17.02 -1.89
CA ILE A 547 15.28 -15.94 -0.94
C ILE A 547 16.55 -15.65 -0.13
N ARG A 548 16.87 -14.37 0.07
CA ARG A 548 17.90 -13.96 1.02
C ARG A 548 17.41 -14.08 2.47
N SER A 549 18.25 -14.59 3.35
CA SER A 549 17.94 -14.60 4.78
C SER A 549 17.86 -13.19 5.36
N THR A 550 16.89 -12.97 6.25
CA THR A 550 16.73 -11.71 6.99
C THR A 550 17.51 -11.80 8.29
N ARG A 551 18.44 -10.86 8.53
CA ARG A 551 19.19 -10.78 9.79
C ARG A 551 18.29 -10.48 10.99
N ASP A 552 18.60 -11.12 12.12
CA ASP A 552 18.01 -10.80 13.41
C ASP A 552 18.74 -9.59 14.04
N LEU A 553 17.99 -8.56 14.41
CA LEU A 553 18.52 -7.34 15.03
C LEU A 553 18.88 -7.52 16.49
N HIS A 554 18.23 -8.46 17.20
CA HIS A 554 18.45 -8.74 18.60
C HIS A 554 19.52 -9.83 18.81
N HIS A 555 19.65 -10.76 17.86
CA HIS A 555 20.63 -11.84 17.91
C HIS A 555 21.74 -11.67 16.85
N PRO A 556 22.93 -11.16 17.22
CA PRO A 556 24.04 -11.05 16.28
C PRO A 556 24.42 -12.42 15.73
N ASN A 557 24.83 -12.46 14.46
CA ASN A 557 25.20 -13.67 13.71
C ASN A 557 24.06 -14.70 13.54
N THR A 558 22.81 -14.25 13.59
CA THR A 558 21.64 -15.08 13.27
C THR A 558 20.84 -14.41 12.17
N SER A 559 20.41 -15.20 11.19
CA SER A 559 19.43 -14.79 10.18
C SER A 559 18.45 -15.93 9.94
N ALA A 560 17.30 -15.63 9.35
CA ALA A 560 16.31 -16.65 8.99
C ALA A 560 15.67 -16.35 7.64
N ALA A 561 15.26 -17.42 6.95
CA ALA A 561 14.60 -17.37 5.65
C ALA A 561 13.30 -18.18 5.71
N CYS A 562 12.22 -17.60 5.18
CA CYS A 562 11.01 -18.34 4.86
C CYS A 562 11.00 -18.63 3.37
N LEU A 563 11.38 -19.86 3.02
CA LEU A 563 11.58 -20.30 1.64
C LEU A 563 10.32 -20.93 1.09
N GLU A 564 9.84 -20.43 -0.04
CA GLU A 564 8.71 -21.01 -0.76
C GLU A 564 9.12 -22.31 -1.47
N PHE A 565 8.23 -23.30 -1.48
CA PHE A 565 8.39 -24.53 -2.24
C PHE A 565 7.05 -25.03 -2.81
N LYS A 566 7.11 -25.91 -3.81
CA LYS A 566 5.91 -26.49 -4.45
C LYS A 566 5.18 -27.41 -3.47
N CYS A 567 3.93 -27.10 -3.15
CA CYS A 567 3.09 -27.97 -2.35
C CYS A 567 2.77 -29.29 -3.06
N SER A 568 2.71 -30.37 -2.27
CA SER A 568 2.10 -31.64 -2.68
C SER A 568 0.58 -31.51 -2.80
N GLY A 569 -0.02 -32.28 -3.70
CA GLY A 569 -1.47 -32.28 -3.90
C GLY A 569 -1.88 -32.85 -5.26
N MET A 570 -3.16 -32.66 -5.58
CA MET A 570 -3.70 -32.99 -6.89
C MET A 570 -3.09 -32.08 -7.97
N LEU A 571 -2.82 -32.65 -9.15
CA LEU A 571 -2.41 -31.88 -10.33
C LEU A 571 -3.65 -31.33 -11.06
N PHE A 572 -3.46 -30.61 -12.15
CA PHE A 572 -4.55 -29.91 -12.84
C PHE A 572 -5.66 -30.83 -13.35
N ASP A 573 -5.32 -32.09 -13.66
CA ASP A 573 -6.25 -33.11 -14.12
C ASP A 573 -7.06 -33.76 -12.99
N GLN A 574 -6.74 -33.45 -11.73
CA GLN A 574 -7.38 -34.00 -10.53
C GLN A 574 -7.41 -35.54 -10.52
N GLY A 575 -6.44 -36.20 -11.18
CA GLY A 575 -6.40 -37.66 -11.29
C GLY A 575 -5.69 -38.34 -10.11
N ILE A 576 -4.44 -37.94 -9.85
CA ILE A 576 -3.56 -38.58 -8.88
C ILE A 576 -2.77 -37.50 -8.11
N VAL A 577 -2.52 -37.73 -6.82
CA VAL A 577 -1.68 -36.85 -5.99
C VAL A 577 -0.20 -36.97 -6.39
N ASP A 578 0.44 -35.84 -6.63
CA ASP A 578 1.90 -35.74 -6.68
C ASP A 578 2.45 -35.27 -5.35
N ARG A 579 3.37 -36.04 -4.77
CA ARG A 579 4.20 -35.60 -3.66
C ARG A 579 5.45 -34.97 -4.23
N SER A 580 5.51 -33.65 -4.23
CA SER A 580 6.62 -32.92 -4.83
C SER A 580 7.93 -33.19 -4.11
N LEU A 581 9.00 -33.44 -4.86
CA LEU A 581 10.35 -33.61 -4.34
C LEU A 581 11.02 -32.24 -4.25
N ILE A 582 11.40 -31.85 -3.04
CA ILE A 582 11.94 -30.53 -2.74
C ILE A 582 13.39 -30.68 -2.29
N SER A 583 14.28 -29.90 -2.90
CA SER A 583 15.69 -29.79 -2.50
C SER A 583 15.97 -28.37 -2.01
N ILE A 584 16.33 -28.22 -0.75
CA ILE A 584 16.69 -26.96 -0.09
C ILE A 584 18.21 -26.86 -0.03
N ILE A 585 18.76 -25.79 -0.60
CA ILE A 585 20.19 -25.62 -0.83
C ILE A 585 20.60 -24.22 -0.36
N PRO A 586 21.23 -24.09 0.83
CA PRO A 586 21.84 -22.84 1.23
C PRO A 586 23.03 -22.54 0.30
N GLN A 587 23.07 -21.33 -0.28
CA GLN A 587 24.11 -20.93 -1.21
C GLN A 587 25.37 -20.48 -0.43
N GLY A 588 26.55 -20.72 -1.03
CA GLY A 588 27.84 -20.43 -0.40
C GLY A 588 28.38 -21.60 0.42
N ASN A 589 29.35 -21.33 1.29
CA ASN A 589 29.99 -22.36 2.14
C ASN A 589 29.15 -22.67 3.40
N CYS A 590 27.86 -22.93 3.22
CA CYS A 590 26.94 -23.23 4.30
C CYS A 590 26.51 -24.70 4.28
N ARG A 591 26.37 -25.31 5.47
CA ARG A 591 25.98 -26.72 5.63
C ARG A 591 24.93 -26.88 6.69
N ARG A 592 23.99 -27.79 6.49
CA ARG A 592 22.95 -28.13 7.47
C ARG A 592 23.57 -28.65 8.76
N VAL A 593 23.14 -28.06 9.89
CA VAL A 593 23.58 -28.40 11.25
C VAL A 593 22.48 -29.12 12.03
N GLY A 594 21.21 -28.80 11.79
CA GLY A 594 20.09 -29.36 12.53
C GLY A 594 18.83 -29.49 11.71
N ILE A 595 17.99 -30.45 12.11
CA ILE A 595 16.63 -30.65 11.63
C ILE A 595 15.74 -30.62 12.88
N ASN A 596 14.58 -29.98 12.80
CA ASN A 596 13.58 -30.01 13.86
C ASN A 596 13.20 -31.47 14.20
N GLY A 597 13.11 -31.81 15.49
CA GLY A 597 12.82 -33.18 15.93
C GLY A 597 11.51 -33.76 15.37
N LEU A 598 10.45 -32.94 15.30
CA LEU A 598 9.16 -33.35 14.73
C LEU A 598 9.24 -33.53 13.21
N LEU A 599 10.03 -32.70 12.51
CA LEU A 599 10.29 -32.90 11.08
C LEU A 599 11.07 -34.20 10.84
N GLN A 600 12.04 -34.50 11.71
CA GLN A 600 12.82 -35.74 11.61
C GLN A 600 11.95 -36.99 11.82
N GLU A 601 11.04 -36.97 12.81
CA GLU A 601 10.05 -38.04 13.01
C GLU A 601 9.12 -38.21 11.80
N TYR A 602 8.70 -37.10 11.20
CA TYR A 602 7.88 -37.12 9.98
C TYR A 602 8.62 -37.80 8.82
N LEU A 603 9.90 -37.43 8.59
CA LEU A 603 10.72 -37.97 7.52
C LEU A 603 11.05 -39.46 7.70
N ILE A 604 11.14 -39.96 8.93
CA ILE A 604 11.31 -41.41 9.18
C ILE A 604 10.12 -42.20 8.64
N LYS A 605 8.90 -41.67 8.82
CA LYS A 605 7.67 -42.28 8.29
C LYS A 605 7.48 -42.02 6.79
N HIS A 606 8.09 -40.96 6.27
CA HIS A 606 7.94 -40.50 4.89
C HIS A 606 9.32 -40.20 4.25
N PRO A 607 10.13 -41.24 3.98
CA PRO A 607 11.50 -41.04 3.54
C PRO A 607 11.56 -40.35 2.16
N PRO A 608 12.52 -39.42 1.95
CA PRO A 608 12.76 -38.83 0.63
C PRO A 608 13.31 -39.85 -0.37
N VAL A 609 13.17 -39.56 -1.67
CA VAL A 609 13.67 -40.40 -2.77
C VAL A 609 15.21 -40.53 -2.73
N SER A 610 15.91 -39.50 -2.25
CA SER A 610 17.35 -39.47 -2.00
C SER A 610 17.63 -39.31 -0.50
N GLN A 611 18.47 -40.16 0.09
CA GLN A 611 18.83 -40.06 1.50
C GLN A 611 19.55 -38.72 1.80
N ASN A 612 19.22 -38.10 2.94
CA ASN A 612 19.77 -36.80 3.38
C ASN A 612 21.19 -36.91 3.95
N ASN A 613 22.06 -37.68 3.29
CA ASN A 613 23.44 -37.92 3.73
C ASN A 613 24.36 -36.73 3.41
N GLU A 614 24.00 -35.91 2.41
CA GLU A 614 24.71 -34.68 2.09
C GLU A 614 24.27 -33.53 3.00
N THR A 615 25.24 -32.73 3.46
CA THR A 615 24.99 -31.56 4.32
C THR A 615 24.81 -30.26 3.54
N HIS A 616 25.09 -30.26 2.23
CA HIS A 616 24.93 -29.10 1.34
C HIS A 616 23.51 -28.95 0.78
N ALA A 617 22.70 -30.00 0.88
CA ALA A 617 21.32 -30.00 0.43
C ALA A 617 20.44 -30.80 1.39
N PHE A 618 19.21 -30.36 1.58
CA PHE A 618 18.17 -31.10 2.29
C PHE A 618 17.05 -31.46 1.34
N ASN A 619 16.74 -32.75 1.25
CA ASN A 619 15.70 -33.29 0.39
C ASN A 619 14.51 -33.79 1.20
N MET A 620 13.31 -33.47 0.75
CA MET A 620 12.07 -33.99 1.32
C MET A 620 11.01 -34.22 0.24
N LEU A 621 10.10 -35.15 0.50
CA LEU A 621 8.80 -35.12 -0.17
C LEU A 621 7.92 -34.14 0.59
N ALA A 622 7.39 -33.14 -0.10
CA ALA A 622 6.56 -32.11 0.50
C ALA A 622 5.39 -32.75 1.29
N PRO A 623 5.14 -32.29 2.53
CA PRO A 623 4.07 -32.85 3.35
C PRO A 623 2.69 -32.67 2.71
N VAL A 624 1.79 -33.60 3.03
CA VAL A 624 0.37 -33.52 2.64
C VAL A 624 -0.53 -33.13 3.81
N ASP A 625 -0.07 -33.33 5.04
CA ASP A 625 -0.83 -33.04 6.25
C ASP A 625 -0.87 -31.54 6.61
N PRO A 626 -1.92 -31.09 7.31
CA PRO A 626 -2.06 -29.69 7.74
C PRO A 626 -1.23 -29.34 9.00
N LEU A 627 -0.53 -30.32 9.60
CA LEU A 627 0.24 -30.12 10.84
C LEU A 627 1.67 -29.63 10.60
N GLY A 628 1.98 -29.25 9.36
CA GLY A 628 3.22 -28.61 8.91
C GLY A 628 3.87 -27.68 9.92
N HIS A 629 3.05 -26.82 10.52
CA HIS A 629 3.49 -25.71 11.35
C HIS A 629 4.21 -26.14 12.62
N ASN A 630 3.88 -27.30 13.16
CA ASN A 630 4.53 -27.87 14.34
C ASN A 630 6.01 -28.18 14.08
N TYR A 631 6.38 -28.36 12.81
CA TYR A 631 7.73 -28.70 12.37
C TYR A 631 8.30 -27.68 11.36
N GLY A 632 7.77 -26.45 11.39
CA GLY A 632 8.30 -25.29 10.66
C GLY A 632 7.94 -25.20 9.18
N ILE A 633 6.87 -25.88 8.76
CA ILE A 633 6.29 -25.80 7.42
C ILE A 633 4.92 -25.12 7.47
N TYR A 634 4.73 -24.04 6.74
CA TYR A 634 3.52 -23.23 6.78
C TYR A 634 2.78 -23.35 5.46
N THR A 635 1.57 -23.89 5.51
CA THR A 635 0.73 -24.09 4.33
C THR A 635 -0.54 -23.29 4.44
N VAL A 636 -0.90 -22.58 3.38
CA VAL A 636 -2.19 -21.88 3.29
C VAL A 636 -2.79 -22.16 1.94
N THR A 637 -4.09 -22.38 1.93
CA THR A 637 -4.86 -22.53 0.72
C THR A 637 -5.88 -21.40 0.62
N ASP A 638 -5.96 -20.76 -0.54
CA ASP A 638 -6.88 -19.65 -0.79
C ASP A 638 -7.35 -19.65 -2.25
N GLN A 639 -8.41 -18.91 -2.58
CA GLN A 639 -8.88 -18.73 -3.96
C GLN A 639 -8.03 -17.72 -4.74
N ASN A 640 -7.08 -17.06 -4.08
CA ASN A 640 -6.13 -16.16 -4.72
C ASN A 640 -4.66 -16.50 -4.36
N PRO A 641 -3.75 -16.61 -5.35
CA PRO A 641 -2.37 -17.03 -5.13
C PRO A 641 -1.57 -16.05 -4.27
N ARG A 642 -1.78 -14.74 -4.45
CA ARG A 642 -1.10 -13.70 -3.65
C ARG A 642 -1.55 -13.77 -2.18
N VAL A 643 -2.83 -14.05 -1.94
CA VAL A 643 -3.39 -14.23 -0.58
C VAL A 643 -2.77 -15.43 0.10
N ALA A 644 -2.79 -16.57 -0.58
CA ALA A 644 -2.20 -17.81 -0.06
C ALA A 644 -0.73 -17.58 0.31
N LYS A 645 0.06 -16.95 -0.57
CA LYS A 645 1.46 -16.60 -0.30
C LYS A 645 1.61 -15.66 0.89
N GLU A 646 0.87 -14.55 0.95
CA GLU A 646 1.01 -13.55 2.01
C GLU A 646 0.69 -14.12 3.38
N ILE A 647 -0.39 -14.89 3.51
CA ILE A 647 -0.75 -15.50 4.79
C ILE A 647 0.28 -16.58 5.16
N ALA A 648 0.72 -17.41 4.20
CA ALA A 648 1.68 -18.46 4.48
C ALA A 648 3.05 -17.91 4.90
N ILE A 649 3.54 -16.87 4.22
CA ILE A 649 4.81 -16.21 4.58
C ILE A 649 4.68 -15.45 5.91
N GLY A 650 3.54 -14.81 6.21
CA GLY A 650 3.32 -14.12 7.47
C GLY A 650 3.21 -15.08 8.68
N ARG A 651 2.56 -16.24 8.49
CA ARG A 651 2.59 -17.36 9.46
C ARG A 651 4.00 -17.89 9.64
N CYS A 652 4.74 -18.03 8.54
CA CYS A 652 6.14 -18.43 8.60
C CYS A 652 6.96 -17.40 9.39
N PHE A 653 6.86 -16.10 9.12
CA PHE A 653 7.58 -15.06 9.86
C PHE A 653 7.27 -15.10 11.36
N ASP A 654 6.01 -15.31 11.73
CA ASP A 654 5.60 -15.44 13.14
C ASP A 654 6.12 -16.73 13.80
N GLY A 655 6.13 -17.82 13.03
CA GLY A 655 6.48 -19.15 13.51
C GLY A 655 5.28 -19.98 14.00
N THR A 656 4.04 -19.52 13.81
CA THR A 656 2.82 -20.20 14.25
C THR A 656 1.74 -20.24 13.16
N SER A 657 0.77 -21.16 13.26
CA SER A 657 -0.36 -21.21 12.32
C SER A 657 -1.46 -20.18 12.60
N ASP A 658 -1.61 -19.79 13.86
CA ASP A 658 -2.67 -18.87 14.29
C ASP A 658 -2.20 -17.41 14.32
N GLY A 659 -0.89 -17.19 14.30
CA GLY A 659 -0.27 -15.87 14.24
C GLY A 659 0.05 -15.41 12.82
N PHE A 660 0.32 -14.12 12.69
CA PHE A 660 0.77 -13.48 11.47
C PHE A 660 1.75 -12.36 11.86
N SER A 661 2.94 -12.37 11.26
CA SER A 661 3.96 -11.36 11.50
C SER A 661 4.50 -10.85 10.18
N ARG A 662 4.82 -9.54 10.12
CA ARG A 662 5.56 -8.93 9.01
C ARG A 662 7.06 -8.85 9.29
N GLU A 663 7.46 -9.14 10.53
CA GLU A 663 8.85 -9.20 10.96
C GLU A 663 9.25 -10.65 11.21
N MET A 664 10.45 -11.02 10.75
CA MET A 664 10.96 -12.38 10.87
C MET A 664 11.34 -12.68 12.32
N LYS A 665 10.58 -13.56 12.99
CA LYS A 665 10.98 -14.16 14.26
C LYS A 665 11.90 -15.35 13.97
N SER A 666 13.20 -15.13 14.12
CA SER A 666 14.26 -16.07 13.69
C SER A 666 14.27 -17.39 14.47
N ASP A 667 13.79 -17.37 15.72
CA ASP A 667 13.88 -18.49 16.67
C ASP A 667 12.58 -19.30 16.84
N SER A 668 11.46 -18.82 16.30
CA SER A 668 10.14 -19.47 16.45
C SER A 668 9.82 -20.35 15.24
N GLY A 669 9.39 -21.59 15.46
CA GLY A 669 8.85 -22.44 14.39
C GLY A 669 9.85 -22.78 13.27
N VAL A 670 11.11 -23.05 13.64
CA VAL A 670 12.19 -23.37 12.69
C VAL A 670 12.13 -24.84 12.28
N ALA A 671 12.23 -25.12 10.97
CA ALA A 671 12.30 -26.47 10.43
C ALA A 671 13.74 -26.98 10.28
N LEU A 672 14.62 -26.13 9.76
CA LEU A 672 16.01 -26.45 9.47
C LEU A 672 16.94 -25.40 10.08
N THR A 673 18.10 -25.86 10.54
CA THR A 673 19.17 -24.98 11.01
C THR A 673 20.43 -25.24 10.20
N ASP A 674 20.94 -24.22 9.54
CA ASP A 674 22.13 -24.27 8.69
C ASP A 674 23.29 -23.42 9.26
N CYS A 675 24.50 -23.82 8.86
CA CYS A 675 25.85 -23.30 9.15
C CYS A 675 26.41 -23.45 10.58
N LYS A 676 27.64 -24.01 10.69
CA LYS A 676 28.81 -23.39 11.38
C LYS A 676 30.13 -24.10 11.01
N SER A 677 31.08 -23.39 10.40
CA SER A 677 32.52 -23.43 10.72
C SER A 677 33.27 -22.24 10.10
N GLU A 678 33.96 -21.45 10.93
CA GLU A 678 35.17 -20.70 10.54
C GLU A 678 36.37 -21.62 10.76
N GLU A 679 37.23 -21.76 9.76
CA GLU A 679 38.70 -21.64 9.88
C GLU A 679 39.37 -21.84 8.52
N GLY A 680 40.25 -20.90 8.15
CA GLY A 680 41.11 -21.00 6.97
C GLY A 680 41.21 -19.70 6.17
N GLN A 681 41.87 -18.68 6.73
CA GLN A 681 42.65 -17.80 5.84
C GLN A 681 43.69 -18.67 5.12
N PRO A 682 43.75 -18.57 3.79
CA PRO A 682 44.95 -18.00 3.22
C PRO A 682 44.61 -16.63 2.65
N LYS A 683 45.50 -15.67 2.91
CA LYS A 683 45.63 -14.45 2.12
C LYS A 683 45.72 -14.80 0.62
N TRP A 684 45.63 -13.77 -0.21
CA TRP A 684 45.98 -13.71 -1.65
C TRP A 684 44.79 -13.67 -2.61
N TRP A 685 44.17 -12.48 -2.74
CA TRP A 685 43.85 -11.88 -4.05
C TRP A 685 44.10 -10.36 -3.95
N PRO A 686 44.56 -9.69 -5.03
CA PRO A 686 45.15 -8.35 -4.96
C PRO A 686 44.08 -7.26 -4.81
N THR A 687 44.42 -6.25 -4.03
CA THR A 687 43.65 -5.01 -3.85
C THR A 687 43.40 -4.31 -5.19
N PRO A 688 42.20 -3.75 -5.42
CA PRO A 688 42.03 -2.76 -6.47
C PRO A 688 42.78 -1.47 -6.05
N LEU A 689 43.63 -0.97 -6.94
CA LEU A 689 44.30 0.31 -6.82
C LEU A 689 43.25 1.44 -6.72
N ALA A 690 42.98 1.89 -5.50
CA ALA A 690 42.37 3.18 -5.25
C ALA A 690 43.48 4.25 -5.32
N ASN A 691 43.46 5.06 -6.37
CA ASN A 691 44.27 6.27 -6.49
C ASN A 691 43.94 7.23 -5.33
N ARG A 692 44.84 7.31 -4.34
CA ARG A 692 44.93 8.46 -3.42
C ARG A 692 45.93 9.45 -3.98
N ALA A 693 45.43 10.52 -4.61
CA ALA A 693 46.20 11.73 -4.83
C ALA A 693 46.32 12.48 -3.49
N GLY A 694 47.47 12.36 -2.84
CA GLY A 694 47.87 13.19 -1.71
C GLY A 694 48.88 14.21 -2.20
N ALA A 695 48.48 15.49 -2.20
CA ALA A 695 49.33 16.63 -2.44
C ALA A 695 50.45 16.72 -1.40
N ARG A 696 51.71 16.84 -1.85
CA ARG A 696 52.75 17.56 -1.11
C ARG A 696 53.67 18.33 -2.07
N THR A 697 53.67 19.63 -1.80
CA THR A 697 54.55 20.73 -2.21
C THR A 697 56.04 20.39 -2.26
N ALA A 698 56.70 20.84 -3.34
CA ALA A 698 58.09 21.29 -3.32
C ALA A 698 58.26 22.42 -4.35
N GLU A 699 58.91 23.49 -3.92
CA GLU A 699 59.17 24.76 -4.61
C GLU A 699 60.59 24.73 -5.28
N PRO A 700 61.10 25.79 -5.96
CA PRO A 700 61.26 25.84 -7.41
C PRO A 700 62.73 25.88 -7.90
N ARG A 701 62.98 25.72 -9.23
CA ARG A 701 64.15 26.27 -9.97
C ARG A 701 64.04 26.16 -11.51
N THR A 702 63.77 27.32 -12.13
CA THR A 702 64.33 27.98 -13.35
C THR A 702 64.99 27.24 -14.54
N LEU A 703 64.64 27.77 -15.74
CA LEU A 703 65.33 27.83 -17.07
C LEU A 703 65.12 26.60 -17.99
N THR A 704 64.83 26.66 -19.31
CA THR A 704 64.93 27.70 -20.36
C THR A 704 64.14 27.29 -21.62
N GLU A 705 63.91 28.25 -22.51
CA GLU A 705 63.28 28.19 -23.85
C GLU A 705 63.87 27.14 -24.82
N GLY A 706 63.08 26.72 -25.81
CA GLY A 706 63.60 26.14 -27.05
C GLY A 706 62.61 25.32 -27.88
N ASP A 707 62.07 25.95 -28.92
CA ASP A 707 61.71 25.39 -30.24
C ASP A 707 60.44 24.52 -30.45
N LEU A 708 59.49 25.16 -31.14
CA LEU A 708 58.56 24.57 -32.12
C LEU A 708 59.33 23.82 -33.22
N PRO A 709 58.73 22.79 -33.87
CA PRO A 709 58.01 23.11 -35.10
C PRO A 709 56.71 22.33 -35.36
N GLN A 710 55.91 23.03 -36.17
CA GLN A 710 54.79 22.66 -37.02
C GLN A 710 54.76 21.23 -37.60
N GLY A 711 53.53 20.72 -37.76
CA GLY A 711 53.21 19.71 -38.76
C GLY A 711 51.71 19.38 -38.83
N GLN A 712 51.04 20.03 -39.79
CA GLN A 712 49.94 19.58 -40.68
C GLN A 712 49.39 18.15 -40.52
N ASN A 713 48.18 17.77 -40.93
CA ASN A 713 46.92 18.35 -41.41
C ASN A 713 46.06 17.11 -41.81
N GLN A 714 44.73 17.25 -41.93
CA GLN A 714 43.77 16.30 -42.53
C GLN A 714 43.46 15.02 -41.71
N GLY A 715 42.22 14.54 -41.57
CA GLY A 715 40.93 14.93 -42.15
C GLY A 715 40.06 13.67 -42.32
N SER A 716 38.75 13.79 -42.04
CA SER A 716 37.64 12.90 -42.49
C SER A 716 37.65 11.43 -41.99
N ARG A 717 36.57 10.68 -41.78
CA ARG A 717 35.11 10.69 -42.09
C ARG A 717 34.52 9.57 -41.18
N SER A 718 33.40 9.79 -40.47
CA SER A 718 32.06 9.27 -40.83
C SER A 718 32.00 7.79 -41.24
N PHE A 719 31.24 6.95 -40.51
CA PHE A 719 30.04 6.28 -41.04
C PHE A 719 29.32 5.41 -39.99
N PHE A 720 27.98 5.61 -39.95
CA PHE A 720 26.85 4.84 -39.42
C PHE A 720 26.81 4.38 -37.95
#